data_AF-A0A4W4HHK1-F1
#
_entry.id   AF-A0A4W4HHK1-F1
#
_cell.length_a   1.000
_cell.length_b   1.000
_cell.length_c   1.000
_cell.angle_alpha   90.00
_cell.angle_beta   90.00
_cell.angle_gamma   90.00
#
_symmetry.space_group_name_H-M   'P 1'
#
loop_
_entity.id
_entity.type
_entity.pdbx_description
1 polymer ?
#
loop_
_entity_poly.entity_id
_entity_poly.type
_entity_poly.pdbx_seq_one_letter_code
_entity_poly.pdbx_strand_id
1 'polypeptide(L)'
;MSKRKELLDSVHPDKIQTFLNFIKLHKDRAEPFDLTELVHELPRTQRVELWRRAAAVLRRALEASPPERWVTRLEDASGGEVEGEESLELKRTMSVLDGVTLLCTACVDVVEDGDTCSDLLDCAHMLDSIESALPLSEMPLQRAIHWLFECWWRRGLPGKAELGWTAFVMWLDTLQLWCLTRLCGLREVLLTVDFTSERGQSVTDPLLQCFLSASLIKREEGKRFLAFLFGWDVMFIRMIHETIKNQLQAVAADIAEVYFRAWRKASSPFLEELEMSCIQDLMQHTLLLPRTSPVHPKVRQVLTYFHQQKYRQGMDEMLHRLYKPILWKALKAVNPEVRANATLLFTEAFPVHDPALGSERVDELVQKQLDMLFALLEDARPMVRSTAVLGACSVLGRCWELLPSTIITDLLKKLLLQLANDTSSPDCRCSVFMCICVILDNRLSHPLLEKLLPALKSSLHDTSEKVRVAFVDMLLKIKAVRAAKFWKVCSMEHLLERLERDSPAVSKRIVNLLFNSFLPVSQSEEIWCERCVTMVQMNPGAARKFYRYACLYTAPTNIVKLMLMIRKCLNSCIQKGVKITDDSVSSNKENSSVLEEVLSVKDTAVMASLLEIVVILWNSVQKSLELHQDALSYITAKFASVLPEYLRVFQEERCTAPLIRLASLLPAAAVPALSKVMAQLRKLDSGCPVPLYSQPLECVCAWGQLGGVLELVVEWLTESERRESESRRVKFDDPAQARPGLGLDYVALLLQRPRTRDCLLALPLDQLTPLLQALSTWKVPAPTGQYPCTFLRGSAR
;
A
#
# COMPACT_ATOMS: atom_id res chain seq x y z
N MET A 1 -45.78 13.52 -55.74
CA MET A 1 -46.15 12.09 -55.66
C MET A 1 -45.87 11.62 -54.23
N SER A 2 -46.16 10.37 -53.83
CA SER A 2 -45.70 9.92 -52.51
C SER A 2 -44.16 9.94 -52.51
N LYS A 3 -43.52 10.53 -51.48
CA LYS A 3 -42.05 10.60 -51.34
C LYS A 3 -41.38 9.23 -51.51
N ARG A 4 -42.09 8.14 -51.18
CA ARG A 4 -41.66 6.74 -51.40
C ARG A 4 -41.42 6.41 -52.88
N LYS A 5 -42.34 6.84 -53.75
CA LYS A 5 -42.24 6.62 -55.20
C LYS A 5 -41.13 7.49 -55.80
N GLU A 6 -40.97 8.71 -55.31
CA GLU A 6 -39.89 9.61 -55.73
C GLU A 6 -38.51 9.08 -55.35
N LEU A 7 -38.35 8.47 -54.17
CA LEU A 7 -37.13 7.76 -53.78
C LEU A 7 -36.85 6.57 -54.73
N LEU A 8 -37.82 5.66 -54.91
CA LEU A 8 -37.67 4.49 -55.80
C LEU A 8 -37.28 4.89 -57.22
N ASP A 9 -37.90 5.95 -57.75
CA ASP A 9 -37.63 6.46 -59.10
C ASP A 9 -36.30 7.22 -59.18
N SER A 10 -35.73 7.66 -58.06
CA SER A 10 -34.43 8.33 -58.00
C SER A 10 -33.25 7.36 -58.04
N VAL A 11 -33.40 6.15 -57.47
CA VAL A 11 -32.38 5.09 -57.51
C VAL A 11 -32.39 4.47 -58.90
N HIS A 12 -31.78 5.17 -59.86
CA HIS A 12 -31.65 4.72 -61.24
C HIS A 12 -30.31 5.18 -61.81
N PRO A 13 -29.62 4.35 -62.62
CA PRO A 13 -28.38 4.71 -63.31
C PRO A 13 -28.35 6.11 -63.96
N ASP A 14 -29.47 6.53 -64.56
CA ASP A 14 -29.57 7.80 -65.28
C ASP A 14 -30.03 8.98 -64.40
N LYS A 15 -30.35 8.76 -63.11
CA LYS A 15 -30.87 9.76 -62.16
C LYS A 15 -30.02 9.93 -60.90
N ILE A 16 -28.73 9.60 -60.99
CA ILE A 16 -27.77 9.61 -59.87
C ILE A 16 -27.79 10.93 -59.08
N GLN A 17 -27.90 12.10 -59.73
CA GLN A 17 -27.90 13.38 -59.02
C GLN A 17 -29.15 13.55 -58.13
N THR A 18 -30.30 13.07 -58.58
CA THR A 18 -31.55 13.10 -57.80
C THR A 18 -31.44 12.17 -56.60
N PHE A 19 -30.85 10.98 -56.76
CA PHE A 19 -30.55 10.07 -55.66
C PHE A 19 -29.60 10.70 -54.63
N LEU A 20 -28.48 11.27 -55.08
CA LEU A 20 -27.51 11.92 -54.18
C LEU A 20 -28.11 13.11 -53.43
N ASN A 21 -29.09 13.80 -54.01
CA ASN A 21 -29.81 14.86 -53.31
C ASN A 21 -30.66 14.30 -52.14
N PHE A 22 -31.31 13.14 -52.31
CA PHE A 22 -32.00 12.45 -51.20
C PHE A 22 -31.02 12.03 -50.09
N ILE A 23 -29.84 11.53 -50.46
CA ILE A 23 -28.79 11.17 -49.49
C ILE A 23 -28.28 12.40 -48.73
N LYS A 24 -28.08 13.53 -49.43
CA LYS A 24 -27.71 14.81 -48.80
C LYS A 24 -28.77 15.30 -47.82
N LEU A 25 -30.05 15.25 -48.21
CA LEU A 25 -31.16 15.60 -47.33
C LEU A 25 -31.21 14.74 -46.07
N HIS A 26 -30.88 13.45 -46.17
CA HIS A 26 -30.82 12.58 -44.99
C HIS A 26 -29.63 12.89 -44.07
N LYS A 27 -28.48 13.30 -44.64
CA LYS A 27 -27.29 13.67 -43.87
C LYS A 27 -27.43 15.02 -43.17
N ASP A 28 -28.30 15.90 -43.67
CA ASP A 28 -28.56 17.21 -43.07
C ASP A 28 -29.53 17.09 -41.88
N ARG A 29 -29.00 17.28 -40.67
CA ARG A 29 -29.78 17.21 -39.43
C ARG A 29 -30.79 18.35 -39.27
N ALA A 30 -30.74 19.38 -40.10
CA ALA A 30 -31.69 20.49 -40.09
C ALA A 30 -32.96 20.19 -40.89
N GLU A 31 -32.92 19.22 -41.80
CA GLU A 31 -34.04 18.86 -42.67
C GLU A 31 -34.86 17.70 -42.07
N PRO A 32 -36.21 17.72 -42.14
CA PRO A 32 -37.08 16.70 -41.56
C PRO A 32 -37.19 15.43 -42.43
N PHE A 33 -36.09 14.98 -43.03
CA PHE A 33 -36.06 13.83 -43.94
C PHE A 33 -35.22 12.67 -43.38
N ASP A 34 -35.87 11.55 -43.08
CA ASP A 34 -35.20 10.30 -42.69
C ASP A 34 -35.40 9.21 -43.75
N LEU A 35 -34.29 8.80 -44.38
CA LEU A 35 -34.25 7.70 -45.33
C LEU A 35 -34.67 6.38 -44.68
N THR A 36 -34.29 6.17 -43.42
CA THR A 36 -34.57 4.94 -42.66
C THR A 36 -36.06 4.79 -42.44
N GLU A 37 -36.74 5.84 -41.98
CA GLU A 37 -38.20 5.84 -41.82
C GLU A 37 -38.88 5.56 -43.16
N LEU A 38 -38.46 6.24 -44.23
CA LEU A 38 -39.08 6.08 -45.55
C LEU A 38 -38.92 4.65 -46.09
N VAL A 39 -37.79 4.00 -45.85
CA VAL A 39 -37.51 2.60 -46.23
C VAL A 39 -38.36 1.62 -45.40
N HIS A 40 -38.59 1.89 -44.11
CA HIS A 40 -39.48 1.08 -43.25
C HIS A 40 -40.93 1.08 -43.72
N GLU A 41 -41.39 2.17 -44.33
CA GLU A 41 -42.76 2.25 -44.83
C GLU A 41 -42.98 1.64 -46.22
N LEU A 42 -41.94 1.06 -46.85
CA LEU A 42 -42.05 0.44 -48.17
C LEU A 42 -42.70 -0.96 -48.09
N PRO A 43 -43.72 -1.24 -48.91
CA PRO A 43 -44.24 -2.59 -49.05
C PRO A 43 -43.20 -3.52 -49.68
N ARG A 44 -43.30 -4.81 -49.39
CA ARG A 44 -42.37 -5.87 -49.85
C ARG A 44 -41.95 -5.77 -51.32
N THR A 45 -42.91 -5.58 -52.23
CA THR A 45 -42.63 -5.47 -53.68
C THR A 45 -41.77 -4.26 -54.04
N GLN A 46 -41.95 -3.15 -53.32
CA GLN A 46 -41.14 -1.94 -53.51
C GLN A 46 -39.76 -2.07 -52.87
N ARG A 47 -39.60 -2.81 -51.76
CA ARG A 47 -38.29 -3.11 -51.17
C ARG A 47 -37.41 -3.93 -52.11
N VAL A 48 -37.94 -5.01 -52.67
CA VAL A 48 -37.21 -5.85 -53.64
C VAL A 48 -36.83 -5.06 -54.90
N GLU A 49 -37.74 -4.22 -55.40
CA GLU A 49 -37.44 -3.32 -56.53
C GLU A 49 -36.33 -2.31 -56.19
N LEU A 50 -36.36 -1.74 -54.98
CA LEU A 50 -35.32 -0.83 -54.49
C LEU A 50 -33.95 -1.51 -54.46
N TRP A 51 -33.87 -2.75 -53.95
CA TRP A 51 -32.61 -3.50 -53.88
C TRP A 51 -32.04 -3.78 -55.26
N ARG A 52 -32.87 -4.22 -56.21
CA ARG A 52 -32.46 -4.44 -57.61
C ARG A 52 -31.93 -3.16 -58.25
N ARG A 53 -32.63 -2.05 -58.03
CA ARG A 53 -32.23 -0.73 -58.53
C ARG A 53 -30.91 -0.26 -57.91
N ALA A 54 -30.72 -0.46 -56.60
CA ALA A 54 -29.48 -0.13 -55.91
C ALA A 54 -28.29 -0.95 -56.47
N ALA A 55 -28.48 -2.25 -56.71
CA ALA A 55 -27.48 -3.11 -57.32
C ALA A 55 -27.09 -2.64 -58.73
N ALA A 56 -28.06 -2.24 -59.55
CA ALA A 56 -27.82 -1.71 -60.88
C ALA A 56 -27.07 -0.36 -60.86
N VAL A 57 -27.40 0.53 -59.92
CA VAL A 57 -26.68 1.80 -59.71
C VAL A 57 -25.24 1.54 -59.28
N LEU A 58 -25.03 0.62 -58.34
CA LEU A 58 -23.70 0.27 -57.84
C LEU A 58 -22.82 -0.32 -58.94
N ARG A 59 -23.37 -1.28 -59.71
CA ARG A 59 -22.67 -1.91 -60.82
C ARG A 59 -22.23 -0.90 -61.88
N ARG A 60 -23.13 0.01 -62.30
CA ARG A 60 -22.77 1.03 -63.29
C ARG A 60 -21.75 2.03 -62.77
N ALA A 61 -21.77 2.35 -61.47
CA ALA A 61 -20.75 3.20 -60.86
C ALA A 61 -19.37 2.54 -60.88
N LEU A 62 -19.29 1.24 -60.56
CA LEU A 62 -18.05 0.47 -60.61
C LEU A 62 -17.55 0.22 -62.05
N GLU A 63 -18.45 0.05 -63.02
CA GLU A 63 -18.08 -0.02 -64.45
C GLU A 63 -17.52 1.30 -64.98
N ALA A 64 -18.07 2.44 -64.53
CA ALA A 64 -17.60 3.76 -64.92
C ALA A 64 -16.22 4.08 -64.33
N SER A 65 -15.97 3.69 -63.07
CA SER A 65 -14.70 3.89 -62.39
C SER A 65 -14.27 2.62 -61.66
N PRO A 66 -13.51 1.73 -62.32
CA PRO A 66 -13.12 0.45 -61.73
C PRO A 66 -12.04 0.62 -60.64
N PRO A 67 -12.02 -0.25 -59.61
CA PRO A 67 -11.17 -0.10 -58.42
C PRO A 67 -9.67 0.00 -58.69
N GLU A 68 -9.18 -0.63 -59.76
CA GLU A 68 -7.77 -0.62 -60.16
C GLU A 68 -7.26 0.79 -60.50
N ARG A 69 -8.16 1.75 -60.76
CA ARG A 69 -7.83 3.14 -61.10
C ARG A 69 -7.80 4.09 -59.89
N TRP A 70 -8.16 3.62 -58.70
CA TRP A 70 -8.32 4.47 -57.51
C TRP A 70 -7.01 4.73 -56.74
N VAL A 71 -6.11 3.74 -56.68
CA VAL A 71 -4.88 3.79 -55.84
C VAL A 71 -3.74 4.56 -56.51
N THR A 72 -3.64 4.56 -57.84
CA THR A 72 -2.52 5.14 -58.59
C THR A 72 -2.49 6.68 -58.65
N ARG A 73 -3.48 7.39 -58.08
CA ARG A 73 -3.74 8.81 -58.41
C ARG A 73 -3.60 9.81 -57.26
N LEU A 74 -3.11 9.39 -56.09
CA LEU A 74 -2.89 10.29 -54.94
C LEU A 74 -1.41 10.56 -54.65
N GLU A 75 -0.46 9.80 -55.20
CA GLU A 75 0.97 10.14 -55.09
C GLU A 75 1.39 11.28 -56.04
N ASP A 76 0.64 11.54 -57.10
CA ASP A 76 0.96 12.58 -58.11
C ASP A 76 0.27 13.93 -57.88
N ALA A 77 -0.51 14.10 -56.80
CA ALA A 77 -1.33 15.30 -56.56
C ALA A 77 -0.56 16.48 -55.90
N SER A 78 0.77 16.56 -56.05
CA SER A 78 1.58 17.70 -55.59
C SER A 78 1.97 18.67 -56.72
N GLY A 79 1.10 18.88 -57.70
CA GLY A 79 1.34 19.87 -58.75
C GLY A 79 0.11 20.25 -59.56
N GLY A 80 -0.37 21.49 -59.37
CA GLY A 80 -1.05 22.28 -60.40
C GLY A 80 -2.52 21.96 -60.70
N GLU A 81 -3.38 22.92 -60.34
CA GLU A 81 -4.79 23.11 -60.68
C GLU A 81 -5.19 22.77 -62.13
N VAL A 82 -5.62 21.52 -62.37
CA VAL A 82 -6.66 21.18 -63.36
C VAL A 82 -7.45 19.98 -62.83
N GLU A 83 -8.69 20.18 -62.35
CA GLU A 83 -9.61 19.07 -62.08
C GLU A 83 -10.02 18.43 -63.42
N GLY A 84 -9.27 17.43 -63.89
CA GLY A 84 -9.65 16.65 -65.07
C GLY A 84 -10.99 15.95 -64.88
N GLU A 85 -11.70 15.67 -65.98
CA GLU A 85 -12.99 14.95 -66.00
C GLU A 85 -12.93 13.64 -65.19
N GLU A 86 -11.79 12.96 -65.19
CA GLU A 86 -11.57 11.71 -64.46
C GLU A 86 -11.56 11.86 -62.92
N SER A 87 -11.22 13.04 -62.38
CA SER A 87 -11.27 13.34 -60.93
C SER A 87 -12.71 13.56 -60.46
N LEU A 88 -13.53 14.18 -61.31
CA LEU A 88 -14.96 14.39 -61.06
C LEU A 88 -15.73 13.07 -61.12
N GLU A 89 -15.36 12.17 -62.03
CA GLU A 89 -15.93 10.81 -62.10
C GLU A 89 -15.61 9.97 -60.85
N LEU A 90 -14.39 10.06 -60.33
CA LEU A 90 -14.01 9.38 -59.08
C LEU A 90 -14.81 9.92 -57.88
N LYS A 91 -14.87 11.26 -57.71
CA LYS A 91 -15.67 11.90 -56.64
C LYS A 91 -17.15 11.51 -56.72
N ARG A 92 -17.70 11.45 -57.94
CA ARG A 92 -19.08 11.01 -58.18
C ARG A 92 -19.27 9.54 -57.83
N THR A 93 -18.32 8.67 -58.18
CA THR A 93 -18.34 7.25 -57.83
C THR A 93 -18.32 7.06 -56.32
N MET A 94 -17.42 7.72 -55.59
CA MET A 94 -17.36 7.65 -54.12
C MET A 94 -18.66 8.13 -53.46
N SER A 95 -19.25 9.22 -53.98
CA SER A 95 -20.56 9.70 -53.50
C SER A 95 -21.68 8.67 -53.73
N VAL A 96 -21.65 7.95 -54.85
CA VAL A 96 -22.61 6.87 -55.14
C VAL A 96 -22.39 5.68 -54.21
N LEU A 97 -21.14 5.25 -54.00
CA LEU A 97 -20.80 4.17 -53.06
C LEU A 97 -21.29 4.48 -51.65
N ASP A 98 -21.04 5.70 -51.15
CA ASP A 98 -21.50 6.19 -49.86
C ASP A 98 -23.03 6.24 -49.76
N GLY A 99 -23.70 6.79 -50.78
CA GLY A 99 -25.16 6.84 -50.83
C GLY A 99 -25.80 5.45 -50.87
N VAL A 100 -25.26 4.52 -51.66
CA VAL A 100 -25.74 3.14 -51.75
C VAL A 100 -25.45 2.37 -50.46
N THR A 101 -24.28 2.57 -49.83
CA THR A 101 -23.94 1.95 -48.54
C THR A 101 -24.92 2.36 -47.45
N LEU A 102 -25.24 3.66 -47.37
CA LEU A 102 -26.23 4.19 -46.45
C LEU A 102 -27.63 3.61 -46.72
N LEU A 103 -28.04 3.56 -48.01
CA LEU A 103 -29.32 2.97 -48.41
C LEU A 103 -29.39 1.47 -48.05
N CYS A 104 -28.34 0.71 -48.33
CA CYS A 104 -28.25 -0.70 -47.98
C CYS A 104 -28.32 -0.89 -46.47
N THR A 105 -27.68 -0.02 -45.69
CA THR A 105 -27.71 -0.07 -44.22
C THR A 105 -29.13 0.11 -43.70
N ALA A 106 -29.86 1.11 -44.22
CA ALA A 106 -31.27 1.31 -43.89
C ALA A 106 -32.16 0.12 -44.34
N CYS A 107 -31.78 -0.56 -45.43
CA CYS A 107 -32.50 -1.73 -45.93
C CYS A 107 -32.33 -2.99 -45.07
N VAL A 108 -31.22 -3.14 -44.32
CA VAL A 108 -30.98 -4.32 -43.48
C VAL A 108 -32.07 -4.52 -42.43
N ASP A 109 -32.52 -3.43 -41.81
CA ASP A 109 -33.51 -3.48 -40.71
C ASP A 109 -34.91 -3.87 -41.19
N VAL A 110 -35.23 -3.65 -42.48
CA VAL A 110 -36.56 -3.90 -43.06
C VAL A 110 -36.69 -5.24 -43.77
N VAL A 111 -35.63 -6.07 -43.77
CA VAL A 111 -35.69 -7.42 -44.34
C VAL A 111 -36.57 -8.31 -43.44
N GLU A 112 -37.60 -8.94 -44.02
CA GLU A 112 -38.54 -9.82 -43.34
C GLU A 112 -38.33 -11.30 -43.72
N ASP A 113 -38.82 -12.23 -42.88
CA ASP A 113 -38.75 -13.67 -43.15
C ASP A 113 -39.52 -14.04 -44.43
N GLY A 114 -38.80 -14.54 -45.42
CA GLY A 114 -39.32 -14.89 -46.74
C GLY A 114 -38.96 -13.90 -47.87
N ASP A 115 -38.33 -12.77 -47.58
CA ASP A 115 -37.80 -11.86 -48.61
C ASP A 115 -36.63 -12.48 -49.39
N THR A 116 -36.66 -12.36 -50.72
CA THR A 116 -35.53 -12.75 -51.59
C THR A 116 -34.50 -11.63 -51.60
N CYS A 117 -33.57 -11.67 -50.66
CA CYS A 117 -32.57 -10.63 -50.43
C CYS A 117 -31.34 -10.73 -51.36
N SER A 118 -31.44 -11.42 -52.50
CA SER A 118 -30.29 -11.68 -53.39
C SER A 118 -29.70 -10.40 -53.97
N ASP A 119 -30.54 -9.48 -54.45
CA ASP A 119 -30.08 -8.20 -55.02
C ASP A 119 -29.39 -7.31 -53.97
N LEU A 120 -29.86 -7.36 -52.71
CA LEU A 120 -29.25 -6.61 -51.61
C LEU A 120 -27.93 -7.25 -51.15
N LEU A 121 -27.86 -8.59 -51.16
CA LEU A 121 -26.63 -9.33 -50.90
C LEU A 121 -25.58 -9.08 -52.00
N ASP A 122 -25.99 -9.00 -53.26
CA ASP A 122 -25.11 -8.62 -54.38
C ASP A 122 -24.51 -7.22 -54.17
N CYS A 123 -25.30 -6.25 -53.66
CA CYS A 123 -24.78 -4.95 -53.24
C CYS A 123 -23.69 -5.10 -52.17
N ALA A 124 -23.94 -5.89 -51.13
CA ALA A 124 -23.00 -6.09 -50.04
C ALA A 124 -21.70 -6.77 -50.52
N HIS A 125 -21.77 -7.78 -51.40
CA HIS A 125 -20.59 -8.42 -51.98
C HIS A 125 -19.81 -7.49 -52.92
N MET A 126 -20.50 -6.67 -53.72
CA MET A 126 -19.83 -5.64 -54.52
C MET A 126 -19.07 -4.66 -53.62
N LEU A 127 -19.67 -4.21 -52.52
CA LEU A 127 -19.01 -3.34 -51.54
C LEU A 127 -17.86 -4.03 -50.80
N ASP A 128 -17.98 -5.32 -50.48
CA ASP A 128 -16.94 -6.12 -49.84
C ASP A 128 -15.72 -6.28 -50.76
N SER A 129 -15.96 -6.55 -52.04
CA SER A 129 -14.88 -6.74 -53.04
C SER A 129 -14.02 -5.51 -53.29
N ILE A 130 -14.53 -4.31 -52.99
CA ILE A 130 -13.84 -3.04 -53.23
C ILE A 130 -13.27 -2.41 -51.94
N GLU A 131 -13.59 -2.97 -50.77
CA GLU A 131 -13.29 -2.39 -49.46
C GLU A 131 -11.78 -2.11 -49.32
N SER A 132 -10.95 -3.09 -49.64
CA SER A 132 -9.50 -2.98 -49.55
C SER A 132 -8.87 -2.10 -50.64
N ALA A 133 -9.63 -1.72 -51.68
CA ALA A 133 -9.18 -0.89 -52.78
C ALA A 133 -9.52 0.61 -52.58
N LEU A 134 -10.26 0.96 -51.52
CA LEU A 134 -10.66 2.34 -51.26
C LEU A 134 -9.46 3.25 -50.95
N PRO A 135 -9.41 4.49 -51.49
CA PRO A 135 -8.37 5.45 -51.15
C PRO A 135 -8.36 5.84 -49.67
N LEU A 136 -7.18 6.23 -49.15
CA LEU A 136 -7.02 6.74 -47.78
C LEU A 136 -7.86 8.00 -47.48
N SER A 137 -8.30 8.75 -48.49
CA SER A 137 -9.23 9.88 -48.30
C SER A 137 -10.64 9.44 -47.91
N GLU A 138 -11.02 8.20 -48.23
CA GLU A 138 -12.37 7.65 -48.09
C GLU A 138 -12.52 6.72 -46.86
N MET A 139 -11.71 6.93 -45.81
CA MET A 139 -11.89 6.24 -44.52
C MET A 139 -13.32 6.34 -43.95
N PRO A 140 -14.08 7.45 -44.11
CA PRO A 140 -15.48 7.49 -43.68
C PRO A 140 -16.37 6.48 -44.41
N LEU A 141 -16.19 6.32 -45.73
CA LEU A 141 -16.92 5.35 -46.54
C LEU A 141 -16.55 3.91 -46.14
N GLN A 142 -15.26 3.63 -45.98
CA GLN A 142 -14.79 2.32 -45.49
C GLN A 142 -15.44 1.96 -44.13
N ARG A 143 -15.54 2.92 -43.20
CA ARG A 143 -16.24 2.71 -41.92
C ARG A 143 -17.75 2.50 -42.07
N ALA A 144 -18.38 3.16 -43.05
CA ALA A 144 -19.80 2.96 -43.35
C ALA A 144 -20.07 1.56 -43.91
N ILE A 145 -19.19 1.04 -44.77
CA ILE A 145 -19.27 -0.34 -45.30
C ILE A 145 -19.14 -1.36 -44.17
N HIS A 146 -18.15 -1.20 -43.28
CA HIS A 146 -18.03 -2.09 -42.12
C HIS A 146 -19.20 -1.99 -41.14
N TRP A 147 -19.79 -0.81 -40.99
CA TRP A 147 -21.02 -0.65 -40.20
C TRP A 147 -22.20 -1.38 -40.83
N LEU A 148 -22.36 -1.30 -42.16
CA LEU A 148 -23.33 -2.10 -42.90
C LEU A 148 -23.14 -3.59 -42.61
N PHE A 149 -21.91 -4.10 -42.68
CA PHE A 149 -21.61 -5.50 -42.40
C PHE A 149 -21.85 -5.89 -40.94
N GLU A 150 -21.60 -4.99 -39.98
CA GLU A 150 -21.95 -5.20 -38.58
C GLU A 150 -23.48 -5.28 -38.38
N CYS A 151 -24.26 -4.44 -39.05
CA CYS A 151 -25.72 -4.52 -39.06
C CYS A 151 -26.19 -5.84 -39.72
N TRP A 152 -25.56 -6.22 -40.82
CA TRP A 152 -25.84 -7.47 -41.55
C TRP A 152 -25.65 -8.70 -40.66
N TRP A 153 -24.54 -8.74 -39.91
CA TRP A 153 -24.25 -9.79 -38.94
C TRP A 153 -25.31 -9.84 -37.83
N ARG A 154 -25.62 -8.68 -37.22
CA ARG A 154 -26.60 -8.57 -36.13
C ARG A 154 -27.99 -9.03 -36.56
N ARG A 155 -28.38 -8.76 -37.81
CA ARG A 155 -29.67 -9.19 -38.37
C ARG A 155 -29.69 -10.68 -38.75
N GLY A 156 -28.53 -11.31 -38.94
CA GLY A 156 -28.43 -12.74 -39.22
C GLY A 156 -28.77 -13.11 -40.67
N LEU A 157 -28.57 -12.19 -41.62
CA LEU A 157 -28.94 -12.34 -43.02
C LEU A 157 -28.06 -13.37 -43.78
N PRO A 158 -28.47 -13.83 -44.98
CA PRO A 158 -27.64 -14.69 -45.84
C PRO A 158 -26.26 -14.07 -46.13
N GLY A 159 -25.21 -14.88 -46.26
CA GLY A 159 -23.84 -14.38 -46.50
C GLY A 159 -23.17 -13.72 -45.29
N LYS A 160 -23.82 -13.67 -44.10
CA LYS A 160 -23.29 -12.98 -42.92
C LYS A 160 -21.89 -13.41 -42.49
N ALA A 161 -21.48 -14.65 -42.74
CA ALA A 161 -20.17 -15.15 -42.29
C ALA A 161 -19.01 -14.42 -42.99
N GLU A 162 -19.13 -14.17 -44.29
CA GLU A 162 -18.09 -13.49 -45.08
C GLU A 162 -18.06 -11.99 -44.76
N LEU A 163 -19.20 -11.33 -44.81
CA LEU A 163 -19.30 -9.89 -44.52
C LEU A 163 -18.93 -9.57 -43.06
N GLY A 164 -19.38 -10.43 -42.13
CA GLY A 164 -19.02 -10.33 -40.72
C GLY A 164 -17.53 -10.53 -40.48
N TRP A 165 -16.86 -11.39 -41.27
CA TRP A 165 -15.42 -11.60 -41.22
C TRP A 165 -14.64 -10.36 -41.63
N THR A 166 -15.00 -9.73 -42.75
CA THR A 166 -14.39 -8.46 -43.19
C THR A 166 -14.50 -7.39 -42.11
N ALA A 167 -15.70 -7.22 -41.53
CA ALA A 167 -15.90 -6.30 -40.41
C ALA A 167 -15.06 -6.66 -39.17
N PHE A 168 -15.00 -7.95 -38.81
CA PHE A 168 -14.24 -8.43 -37.65
C PHE A 168 -12.74 -8.13 -37.79
N VAL A 169 -12.14 -8.45 -38.94
CA VAL A 169 -10.72 -8.21 -39.22
C VAL A 169 -10.39 -6.72 -39.14
N MET A 170 -11.21 -5.86 -39.76
CA MET A 170 -10.98 -4.41 -39.67
C MET A 170 -11.01 -3.90 -38.22
N TRP A 171 -11.99 -4.31 -37.42
CA TRP A 171 -12.07 -3.85 -36.02
C TRP A 171 -10.92 -4.40 -35.16
N LEU A 172 -10.36 -5.54 -35.53
CA LEU A 172 -9.18 -6.12 -34.90
C LEU A 172 -7.90 -5.36 -35.27
N ASP A 173 -7.72 -4.99 -36.53
CA ASP A 173 -6.55 -4.24 -37.01
C ASP A 173 -6.56 -2.78 -36.53
N THR A 174 -7.74 -2.18 -36.45
CA THR A 174 -7.93 -0.81 -35.97
C THR A 174 -8.16 -0.75 -34.46
N LEU A 175 -7.87 -1.82 -33.72
CA LEU A 175 -8.29 -2.00 -32.34
C LEU A 175 -7.83 -0.83 -31.44
N GLN A 176 -8.78 0.03 -31.16
CA GLN A 176 -8.71 1.08 -30.17
C GLN A 176 -9.80 0.85 -29.11
N LEU A 177 -9.65 1.45 -27.92
CA LEU A 177 -10.50 1.16 -26.76
C LEU A 177 -12.02 1.40 -26.98
N TRP A 178 -12.38 2.29 -27.90
CA TRP A 178 -13.77 2.63 -28.28
C TRP A 178 -14.39 1.63 -29.27
N CYS A 179 -13.57 0.88 -30.01
CA CYS A 179 -14.03 -0.14 -30.98
C CYS A 179 -14.33 -1.49 -30.32
N LEU A 180 -13.90 -1.69 -29.06
CA LEU A 180 -13.98 -2.96 -28.36
C LEU A 180 -15.41 -3.53 -28.29
N THR A 181 -16.41 -2.69 -28.04
CA THR A 181 -17.81 -3.14 -27.96
C THR A 181 -18.31 -3.71 -29.29
N ARG A 182 -17.86 -3.14 -30.41
CA ARG A 182 -18.20 -3.60 -31.77
C ARG A 182 -17.52 -4.93 -32.08
N LEU A 183 -16.20 -5.02 -31.80
CA LEU A 183 -15.46 -6.28 -31.94
C LEU A 183 -16.08 -7.40 -31.08
N CYS A 184 -16.47 -7.09 -29.84
CA CYS A 184 -17.15 -8.05 -28.97
C CYS A 184 -18.49 -8.53 -29.54
N GLY A 185 -19.22 -7.66 -30.25
CA GLY A 185 -20.47 -8.00 -30.94
C GLY A 185 -20.28 -8.96 -32.12
N LEU A 186 -19.12 -8.91 -32.76
CA LEU A 186 -18.74 -9.75 -33.91
C LEU A 186 -17.96 -11.01 -33.52
N ARG A 187 -17.64 -11.24 -32.25
CA ARG A 187 -16.79 -12.37 -31.80
C ARG A 187 -17.21 -13.74 -32.34
N GLU A 188 -18.51 -13.97 -32.52
CA GLU A 188 -19.06 -15.26 -32.99
C GLU A 188 -18.76 -15.53 -34.47
N VAL A 189 -18.37 -14.50 -35.23
CA VAL A 189 -17.82 -14.65 -36.58
C VAL A 189 -16.58 -15.55 -36.56
N LEU A 190 -15.76 -15.46 -35.51
CA LEU A 190 -14.55 -16.26 -35.40
C LEU A 190 -14.84 -17.77 -35.44
N LEU A 191 -16.01 -18.21 -34.96
CA LEU A 191 -16.42 -19.61 -34.95
C LEU A 191 -16.82 -20.13 -36.34
N THR A 192 -16.97 -19.26 -37.35
CA THR A 192 -17.25 -19.68 -38.73
C THR A 192 -15.99 -19.96 -39.53
N VAL A 193 -14.81 -19.64 -38.98
CA VAL A 193 -13.51 -19.79 -39.64
C VAL A 193 -12.70 -20.86 -38.92
N ASP A 194 -12.23 -21.84 -39.70
CA ASP A 194 -11.32 -22.86 -39.19
C ASP A 194 -9.96 -22.24 -38.87
N PHE A 195 -9.40 -22.62 -37.72
CA PHE A 195 -8.11 -22.14 -37.25
C PHE A 195 -6.97 -22.45 -38.24
N THR A 196 -7.02 -23.62 -38.90
CA THR A 196 -5.95 -24.04 -39.83
C THR A 196 -6.03 -23.37 -41.20
N SER A 197 -7.12 -22.67 -41.50
CA SER A 197 -7.29 -21.94 -42.76
C SER A 197 -6.39 -20.70 -42.83
N GLU A 198 -6.11 -20.22 -44.04
CA GLU A 198 -5.37 -18.96 -44.26
C GLU A 198 -6.01 -17.76 -43.55
N ARG A 199 -7.35 -17.70 -43.56
CA ARG A 199 -8.14 -16.69 -42.82
C ARG A 199 -7.94 -16.81 -41.30
N GLY A 200 -7.94 -18.03 -40.75
CA GLY A 200 -7.70 -18.25 -39.32
C GLY A 200 -6.28 -17.85 -38.91
N GLN A 201 -5.29 -18.23 -39.72
CA GLN A 201 -3.89 -17.90 -39.44
C GLN A 201 -3.62 -16.40 -39.50
N SER A 202 -4.28 -15.65 -40.39
CA SER A 202 -4.05 -14.20 -40.52
C SER A 202 -4.43 -13.39 -39.27
N VAL A 203 -5.43 -13.83 -38.50
CA VAL A 203 -5.88 -13.13 -37.28
C VAL A 203 -5.22 -13.66 -36.00
N THR A 204 -4.42 -14.72 -36.08
CA THR A 204 -3.84 -15.39 -34.91
C THR A 204 -2.95 -14.44 -34.11
N ASP A 205 -1.98 -13.78 -34.76
CA ASP A 205 -1.08 -12.83 -34.10
C ASP A 205 -1.82 -11.59 -33.55
N PRO A 206 -2.70 -10.91 -34.31
CA PRO A 206 -3.51 -9.80 -33.79
C PRO A 206 -4.36 -10.17 -32.56
N LEU A 207 -4.95 -11.37 -32.53
CA LEU A 207 -5.70 -11.86 -31.37
C LEU A 207 -4.80 -12.11 -30.16
N LEU A 208 -3.58 -12.62 -30.35
CA LEU A 208 -2.61 -12.80 -29.27
C LEU A 208 -2.12 -11.44 -28.72
N GLN A 209 -1.95 -10.43 -29.57
CA GLN A 209 -1.61 -9.07 -29.12
C GLN A 209 -2.66 -8.47 -28.18
N CYS A 210 -3.92 -8.92 -28.25
CA CYS A 210 -4.96 -8.51 -27.30
C CYS A 210 -4.63 -8.94 -25.86
N PHE A 211 -4.02 -10.11 -25.68
CA PHE A 211 -3.55 -10.59 -24.37
C PHE A 211 -2.29 -9.88 -23.88
N LEU A 212 -1.69 -9.04 -24.74
CA LEU A 212 -0.56 -8.19 -24.40
C LEU A 212 -0.97 -6.76 -24.01
N SER A 213 -2.25 -6.42 -24.12
CA SER A 213 -2.77 -5.08 -23.89
C SER A 213 -3.39 -4.93 -22.50
N ALA A 214 -2.65 -4.33 -21.56
CA ALA A 214 -3.13 -4.11 -20.19
C ALA A 214 -4.37 -3.20 -20.11
N SER A 215 -4.54 -2.28 -21.06
CA SER A 215 -5.71 -1.39 -21.13
C SER A 215 -6.98 -2.14 -21.51
N LEU A 216 -6.85 -3.17 -22.34
CA LEU A 216 -7.94 -4.07 -22.73
C LEU A 216 -8.31 -5.03 -21.59
N ILE A 217 -7.31 -5.70 -21.00
CA ILE A 217 -7.51 -6.73 -19.98
C ILE A 217 -8.20 -6.19 -18.72
N LYS A 218 -7.96 -4.93 -18.36
CA LYS A 218 -8.58 -4.30 -17.19
C LYS A 218 -10.06 -3.97 -17.38
N ARG A 219 -10.54 -3.89 -18.63
CA ARG A 219 -11.94 -3.58 -18.94
C ARG A 219 -12.80 -4.84 -18.91
N GLU A 220 -14.04 -4.67 -18.46
CA GLU A 220 -14.99 -5.77 -18.31
C GLU A 220 -15.35 -6.41 -19.67
N GLU A 221 -15.55 -5.60 -20.71
CA GLU A 221 -15.79 -6.08 -22.09
C GLU A 221 -14.58 -6.85 -22.62
N GLY A 222 -13.37 -6.34 -22.34
CA GLY A 222 -12.12 -6.98 -22.73
C GLY A 222 -11.97 -8.35 -22.08
N LYS A 223 -12.23 -8.48 -20.79
CA LYS A 223 -12.23 -9.77 -20.09
C LYS A 223 -13.20 -10.78 -20.71
N ARG A 224 -14.40 -10.33 -21.11
CA ARG A 224 -15.40 -11.20 -21.76
C ARG A 224 -14.93 -11.67 -23.13
N PHE A 225 -14.34 -10.77 -23.92
CA PHE A 225 -13.80 -11.08 -25.23
C PHE A 225 -12.63 -12.06 -25.13
N LEU A 226 -11.63 -11.76 -24.30
CA LEU A 226 -10.47 -12.62 -24.10
C LEU A 226 -10.86 -14.00 -23.58
N ALA A 227 -11.83 -14.09 -22.66
CA ALA A 227 -12.33 -15.37 -22.18
C ALA A 227 -13.06 -16.17 -23.27
N PHE A 228 -13.69 -15.51 -24.24
CA PHE A 228 -14.34 -16.17 -25.38
C PHE A 228 -13.32 -16.81 -26.34
N LEU A 229 -12.14 -16.21 -26.51
CA LEU A 229 -11.11 -16.70 -27.43
C LEU A 229 -10.58 -18.10 -27.08
N PHE A 230 -10.67 -18.52 -25.82
CA PHE A 230 -10.36 -19.89 -25.39
C PHE A 230 -11.31 -20.95 -25.96
N GLY A 231 -12.47 -20.55 -26.49
CA GLY A 231 -13.43 -21.46 -27.11
C GLY A 231 -13.29 -21.59 -28.62
N TRP A 232 -12.25 -21.01 -29.24
CA TRP A 232 -12.06 -21.05 -30.69
C TRP A 232 -11.36 -22.33 -31.17
N ASP A 233 -10.14 -22.59 -30.67
CA ASP A 233 -9.35 -23.77 -31.04
C ASP A 233 -8.43 -24.23 -29.90
N VAL A 234 -8.17 -25.55 -29.83
CA VAL A 234 -7.35 -26.20 -28.78
C VAL A 234 -5.87 -25.79 -28.88
N MET A 235 -5.31 -25.69 -30.09
CA MET A 235 -3.92 -25.21 -30.26
C MET A 235 -3.82 -23.73 -29.91
N PHE A 236 -4.86 -22.94 -30.24
CA PHE A 236 -4.89 -21.54 -29.89
C PHE A 236 -4.90 -21.30 -28.37
N ILE A 237 -5.54 -22.16 -27.57
CA ILE A 237 -5.45 -22.11 -26.09
C ILE A 237 -3.99 -22.16 -25.62
N ARG A 238 -3.16 -23.04 -26.20
CA ARG A 238 -1.73 -23.14 -25.85
C ARG A 238 -0.98 -21.86 -26.20
N MET A 239 -1.26 -21.28 -27.38
CA MET A 239 -0.65 -20.03 -27.81
C MET A 239 -1.04 -18.86 -26.89
N ILE A 240 -2.31 -18.79 -26.48
CA ILE A 240 -2.80 -17.82 -25.50
C ILE A 240 -2.04 -17.98 -24.18
N HIS A 241 -1.89 -19.22 -23.69
CA HIS A 241 -1.22 -19.50 -22.43
C HIS A 241 0.24 -19.03 -22.43
N GLU A 242 1.00 -19.39 -23.47
CA GLU A 242 2.39 -18.94 -23.64
C GLU A 242 2.48 -17.40 -23.73
N THR A 243 1.53 -16.76 -24.44
CA THR A 243 1.46 -15.30 -24.54
C THR A 243 1.20 -14.64 -23.19
N ILE A 244 0.25 -15.17 -22.40
CA ILE A 244 -0.07 -14.66 -21.07
C ILE A 244 1.12 -14.79 -20.12
N LYS A 245 1.91 -15.88 -20.21
CA LYS A 245 3.09 -16.07 -19.36
C LYS A 245 4.10 -14.92 -19.48
N ASN A 246 4.19 -14.29 -20.66
CA ASN A 246 5.06 -13.15 -20.89
C ASN A 246 4.61 -11.84 -20.18
N GLN A 247 3.36 -11.75 -19.70
CA GLN A 247 2.80 -10.53 -19.09
C GLN A 247 2.26 -10.66 -17.66
N LEU A 248 2.38 -11.84 -17.05
CA LEU A 248 1.88 -12.12 -15.70
C LEU A 248 2.29 -11.06 -14.64
N GLN A 249 3.40 -10.35 -14.81
CA GLN A 249 3.84 -9.34 -13.84
C GLN A 249 2.86 -8.16 -13.69
N ALA A 250 2.23 -7.71 -14.79
CA ALA A 250 1.46 -6.47 -14.82
C ALA A 250 -0.05 -6.66 -14.56
N VAL A 251 -0.61 -7.81 -14.93
CA VAL A 251 -2.07 -8.01 -15.06
C VAL A 251 -2.60 -9.30 -14.40
N ALA A 252 -1.83 -9.91 -13.48
CA ALA A 252 -2.16 -11.21 -12.87
C ALA A 252 -3.60 -11.33 -12.32
N ALA A 253 -4.10 -10.32 -11.60
CA ALA A 253 -5.45 -10.37 -11.02
C ALA A 253 -6.55 -10.43 -12.10
N ASP A 254 -6.43 -9.62 -13.14
CA ASP A 254 -7.40 -9.54 -14.22
C ASP A 254 -7.34 -10.79 -15.12
N ILE A 255 -6.12 -11.30 -15.38
CA ILE A 255 -5.90 -12.56 -16.10
C ILE A 255 -6.50 -13.75 -15.36
N ALA A 256 -6.43 -13.77 -14.03
CA ALA A 256 -7.04 -14.83 -13.23
C ALA A 256 -8.55 -14.93 -13.47
N GLU A 257 -9.21 -13.78 -13.55
CA GLU A 257 -10.62 -13.68 -13.88
C GLU A 257 -10.92 -14.12 -15.32
N VAL A 258 -10.06 -13.79 -16.29
CA VAL A 258 -10.18 -14.26 -17.68
C VAL A 258 -10.13 -15.79 -17.75
N TYR A 259 -9.12 -16.43 -17.15
CA TYR A 259 -9.03 -17.89 -17.11
C TYR A 259 -10.25 -18.50 -16.43
N PHE A 260 -10.68 -17.96 -15.30
CA PHE A 260 -11.84 -18.48 -14.58
C PHE A 260 -13.14 -18.38 -15.41
N ARG A 261 -13.35 -17.26 -16.11
CA ARG A 261 -14.51 -17.08 -17.00
C ARG A 261 -14.47 -18.03 -18.19
N ALA A 262 -13.29 -18.27 -18.75
CA ALA A 262 -13.08 -19.20 -19.85
C ALA A 262 -13.35 -20.63 -19.40
N TRP A 263 -12.74 -21.06 -18.29
CA TRP A 263 -12.96 -22.38 -17.67
C TRP A 263 -14.45 -22.65 -17.42
N ARG A 264 -15.17 -21.70 -16.81
CA ARG A 264 -16.60 -21.87 -16.48
C ARG A 264 -17.49 -22.06 -17.71
N LYS A 265 -17.09 -21.55 -18.88
CA LYS A 265 -17.86 -21.66 -20.13
C LYS A 265 -17.38 -22.81 -21.01
N ALA A 266 -16.20 -23.35 -20.74
CA ALA A 266 -15.59 -24.37 -21.58
C ALA A 266 -16.31 -25.72 -21.42
N SER A 267 -16.32 -26.48 -22.51
CA SER A 267 -16.74 -27.88 -22.57
C SER A 267 -15.64 -28.69 -23.25
N SER A 268 -15.67 -30.01 -23.17
CA SER A 268 -14.69 -30.87 -23.87
C SER A 268 -14.78 -30.62 -25.38
N PRO A 269 -13.65 -30.47 -26.11
CA PRO A 269 -12.26 -30.70 -25.68
C PRO A 269 -11.54 -29.49 -25.05
N PHE A 270 -12.08 -28.28 -25.17
CA PHE A 270 -11.44 -27.04 -24.68
C PHE A 270 -11.20 -27.02 -23.17
N LEU A 271 -12.13 -27.59 -22.41
CA LEU A 271 -12.03 -27.67 -20.94
C LEU A 271 -10.80 -28.48 -20.52
N GLU A 272 -10.57 -29.63 -21.15
CA GLU A 272 -9.45 -30.52 -20.84
C GLU A 272 -8.11 -29.83 -21.13
N GLU A 273 -8.01 -29.17 -22.28
CA GLU A 273 -6.81 -28.44 -22.67
C GLU A 273 -6.53 -27.26 -21.72
N LEU A 274 -7.56 -26.47 -21.37
CA LEU A 274 -7.42 -25.34 -20.45
C LEU A 274 -6.98 -25.80 -19.06
N GLU A 275 -7.53 -26.90 -18.57
CA GLU A 275 -7.17 -27.45 -17.28
C GLU A 275 -5.75 -28.03 -17.26
N MET A 276 -5.39 -28.85 -18.24
CA MET A 276 -4.12 -29.59 -18.28
C MET A 276 -2.95 -28.72 -18.71
N SER A 277 -3.11 -27.89 -19.75
CA SER A 277 -2.02 -27.12 -20.34
C SER A 277 -1.90 -25.70 -19.80
N CYS A 278 -2.95 -25.16 -19.16
CA CYS A 278 -2.89 -23.82 -18.58
C CYS A 278 -2.93 -23.84 -17.04
N ILE A 279 -4.02 -24.33 -16.45
CA ILE A 279 -4.22 -24.25 -14.99
C ILE A 279 -3.18 -25.11 -14.26
N GLN A 280 -3.00 -26.36 -14.69
CA GLN A 280 -2.02 -27.25 -14.07
C GLN A 280 -0.57 -26.78 -14.30
N ASP A 281 -0.26 -26.15 -15.45
CA ASP A 281 1.05 -25.54 -15.70
C ASP A 281 1.34 -24.44 -14.66
N LEU A 282 0.38 -23.54 -14.39
CA LEU A 282 0.50 -22.51 -13.35
C LEU A 282 0.63 -23.11 -11.94
N MET A 283 -0.08 -24.20 -11.66
CA MET A 283 0.08 -24.95 -10.40
C MET A 283 1.50 -25.51 -10.27
N GLN A 284 2.03 -26.16 -11.31
CA GLN A 284 3.38 -26.70 -11.32
C GLN A 284 4.44 -25.61 -11.18
N HIS A 285 4.31 -24.51 -11.92
CA HIS A 285 5.20 -23.36 -11.78
C HIS A 285 5.18 -22.78 -10.36
N THR A 286 4.03 -22.71 -9.72
CA THR A 286 3.96 -22.23 -8.32
C THR A 286 4.69 -23.18 -7.35
N LEU A 287 4.66 -24.49 -7.61
CA LEU A 287 5.39 -25.46 -6.80
C LEU A 287 6.91 -25.33 -6.98
N LEU A 288 7.38 -25.10 -8.22
CA LEU A 288 8.78 -25.23 -8.61
C LEU A 288 9.55 -23.90 -8.65
N LEU A 289 8.88 -22.76 -8.85
CA LEU A 289 9.54 -21.47 -8.95
C LEU A 289 10.22 -21.10 -7.62
N PRO A 290 11.47 -20.60 -7.66
CA PRO A 290 12.14 -20.05 -6.49
C PRO A 290 11.33 -18.92 -5.88
N ARG A 291 11.28 -18.85 -4.54
CA ARG A 291 10.53 -17.79 -3.85
C ARG A 291 11.06 -16.37 -4.12
N THR A 292 12.31 -16.26 -4.55
CA THR A 292 12.97 -15.01 -4.95
C THR A 292 12.53 -14.52 -6.34
N SER A 293 11.85 -15.37 -7.13
CA SER A 293 11.37 -14.98 -8.45
C SER A 293 10.29 -13.89 -8.34
N PRO A 294 10.38 -12.79 -9.11
CA PRO A 294 9.36 -11.74 -9.13
C PRO A 294 8.02 -12.23 -9.69
N VAL A 295 8.03 -13.33 -10.45
CA VAL A 295 6.84 -13.94 -11.08
C VAL A 295 6.10 -14.88 -10.12
N HIS A 296 6.80 -15.50 -9.17
CA HIS A 296 6.20 -16.42 -8.19
C HIS A 296 4.96 -15.85 -7.46
N PRO A 297 4.99 -14.64 -6.85
CA PRO A 297 3.81 -14.07 -6.20
C PRO A 297 2.65 -13.78 -7.19
N LYS A 298 2.95 -13.56 -8.47
CA LYS A 298 1.96 -13.27 -9.51
C LYS A 298 1.21 -14.52 -9.95
N VAL A 299 1.92 -15.63 -10.16
CA VAL A 299 1.29 -16.93 -10.43
C VAL A 299 0.45 -17.36 -9.22
N ARG A 300 0.96 -17.16 -8.00
CA ARG A 300 0.18 -17.41 -6.78
C ARG A 300 -1.09 -16.58 -6.71
N GLN A 301 -1.05 -15.31 -7.12
CA GLN A 301 -2.23 -14.45 -7.15
C GLN A 301 -3.31 -15.01 -8.09
N VAL A 302 -2.91 -15.56 -9.25
CA VAL A 302 -3.83 -16.24 -10.17
C VAL A 302 -4.50 -17.43 -9.50
N LEU A 303 -3.72 -18.33 -8.90
CA LEU A 303 -4.28 -19.53 -8.24
C LEU A 303 -5.12 -19.19 -7.01
N THR A 304 -4.76 -18.15 -6.25
CA THR A 304 -5.54 -17.67 -5.11
C THR A 304 -6.95 -17.30 -5.54
N TYR A 305 -7.13 -16.71 -6.72
CA TYR A 305 -8.45 -16.41 -7.27
C TYR A 305 -9.29 -17.67 -7.42
N PHE A 306 -8.73 -18.76 -7.98
CA PHE A 306 -9.41 -20.05 -8.09
C PHE A 306 -9.75 -20.64 -6.72
N HIS A 307 -8.81 -20.62 -5.76
CA HIS A 307 -9.06 -21.13 -4.41
C HIS A 307 -10.16 -20.36 -3.67
N GLN A 308 -10.31 -19.05 -3.90
CA GLN A 308 -11.40 -18.25 -3.33
C GLN A 308 -12.78 -18.63 -3.89
N GLN A 309 -12.84 -19.23 -5.08
CA GLN A 309 -14.08 -19.67 -5.73
C GLN A 309 -14.43 -21.14 -5.44
N LYS A 310 -13.73 -21.81 -4.51
CA LYS A 310 -13.85 -23.25 -4.22
C LYS A 310 -15.29 -23.76 -4.06
N TYR A 311 -16.19 -22.96 -3.48
CA TYR A 311 -17.60 -23.33 -3.27
C TYR A 311 -18.50 -23.22 -4.52
N ARG A 312 -17.95 -22.86 -5.69
CA ARG A 312 -18.69 -22.89 -6.96
C ARG A 312 -18.72 -24.31 -7.52
N GLN A 313 -19.80 -24.64 -8.23
CA GLN A 313 -19.98 -25.95 -8.86
C GLN A 313 -18.78 -26.32 -9.77
N GLY A 314 -18.31 -27.57 -9.67
CA GLY A 314 -17.21 -28.12 -10.47
C GLY A 314 -15.79 -27.73 -10.01
N MET A 315 -15.63 -26.73 -9.14
CA MET A 315 -14.31 -26.26 -8.72
C MET A 315 -13.56 -27.29 -7.88
N ASP A 316 -14.21 -27.90 -6.89
CA ASP A 316 -13.57 -28.92 -6.04
C ASP A 316 -13.13 -30.15 -6.84
N GLU A 317 -13.94 -30.59 -7.79
CA GLU A 317 -13.60 -31.69 -8.71
C GLU A 317 -12.38 -31.36 -9.56
N MET A 318 -12.35 -30.17 -10.18
CA MET A 318 -11.20 -29.70 -10.95
C MET A 318 -9.93 -29.62 -10.08
N LEU A 319 -10.01 -28.97 -8.91
CA LEU A 319 -8.86 -28.83 -8.01
C LEU A 319 -8.35 -30.21 -7.56
N HIS A 320 -9.26 -31.14 -7.25
CA HIS A 320 -8.89 -32.52 -6.94
C HIS A 320 -8.14 -33.19 -8.09
N ARG A 321 -8.70 -33.16 -9.31
CA ARG A 321 -8.11 -33.76 -10.52
C ARG A 321 -6.72 -33.19 -10.80
N LEU A 322 -6.57 -31.87 -10.77
CA LEU A 322 -5.33 -31.20 -11.15
C LEU A 322 -4.23 -31.28 -10.09
N TYR A 323 -4.56 -31.28 -8.79
CA TYR A 323 -3.56 -31.41 -7.74
C TYR A 323 -3.11 -32.84 -7.47
N LYS A 324 -3.98 -33.84 -7.71
CA LYS A 324 -3.70 -35.27 -7.47
C LYS A 324 -2.32 -35.75 -7.97
N PRO A 325 -1.86 -35.44 -9.20
CA PRO A 325 -0.58 -35.94 -9.70
C PRO A 325 0.66 -35.21 -9.14
N ILE A 326 0.53 -33.97 -8.65
CA ILE A 326 1.66 -33.06 -8.37
C ILE A 326 1.82 -32.67 -6.91
N LEU A 327 0.72 -32.39 -6.20
CA LEU A 327 0.76 -31.73 -4.89
C LEU A 327 1.38 -32.62 -3.81
N TRP A 328 0.91 -33.87 -3.71
CA TRP A 328 1.35 -34.80 -2.66
C TRP A 328 2.82 -35.21 -2.81
N LYS A 329 3.33 -35.25 -4.05
CA LYS A 329 4.75 -35.45 -4.33
C LYS A 329 5.57 -34.23 -3.93
N ALA A 330 5.08 -33.03 -4.24
CA ALA A 330 5.75 -31.77 -3.90
C ALA A 330 5.83 -31.54 -2.38
N LEU A 331 4.79 -31.90 -1.61
CA LEU A 331 4.80 -31.85 -0.14
C LEU A 331 5.88 -32.75 0.50
N LYS A 332 6.31 -33.80 -0.21
CA LYS A 332 7.36 -34.74 0.22
C LYS A 332 8.69 -34.55 -0.53
N ALA A 333 8.83 -33.46 -1.28
CA ALA A 333 10.03 -33.21 -2.09
C ALA A 333 11.28 -33.02 -1.21
N VAL A 334 12.45 -33.36 -1.74
CA VAL A 334 13.73 -33.13 -1.05
C VAL A 334 13.99 -31.64 -0.85
N ASN A 335 13.62 -30.81 -1.83
CA ASN A 335 13.82 -29.36 -1.77
C ASN A 335 12.81 -28.69 -0.80
N PRO A 336 13.27 -27.98 0.25
CA PRO A 336 12.38 -27.33 1.20
C PRO A 336 11.58 -26.15 0.63
N GLU A 337 12.06 -25.46 -0.40
CA GLU A 337 11.27 -24.39 -1.05
C GLU A 337 10.04 -24.97 -1.74
N VAL A 338 10.22 -26.10 -2.45
CA VAL A 338 9.13 -26.82 -3.10
C VAL A 338 8.11 -27.29 -2.05
N ARG A 339 8.56 -27.87 -0.94
CA ARG A 339 7.66 -28.25 0.16
C ARG A 339 6.91 -27.06 0.74
N ALA A 340 7.59 -25.93 0.95
CA ALA A 340 6.97 -24.72 1.47
C ALA A 340 5.92 -24.15 0.47
N ASN A 341 6.22 -24.09 -0.83
CA ASN A 341 5.28 -23.66 -1.86
C ASN A 341 4.07 -24.60 -1.94
N ALA A 342 4.32 -25.91 -1.91
CA ALA A 342 3.28 -26.93 -1.87
C ALA A 342 2.39 -26.78 -0.63
N THR A 343 2.97 -26.47 0.53
CA THR A 343 2.22 -26.23 1.78
C THR A 343 1.22 -25.07 1.65
N LEU A 344 1.60 -23.99 0.96
CA LEU A 344 0.68 -22.87 0.72
C LEU A 344 -0.48 -23.28 -0.17
N LEU A 345 -0.21 -23.89 -1.33
CA LEU A 345 -1.27 -24.33 -2.24
C LEU A 345 -2.19 -25.36 -1.59
N PHE A 346 -1.60 -26.34 -0.89
CA PHE A 346 -2.32 -27.36 -0.15
C PHE A 346 -3.29 -26.74 0.85
N THR A 347 -2.81 -25.83 1.69
CA THR A 347 -3.65 -25.23 2.74
C THR A 347 -4.67 -24.25 2.18
N GLU A 348 -4.36 -23.49 1.11
CA GLU A 348 -5.32 -22.65 0.42
C GLU A 348 -6.46 -23.47 -0.22
N ALA A 349 -6.13 -24.61 -0.83
CA ALA A 349 -7.08 -25.53 -1.48
C ALA A 349 -7.77 -26.50 -0.51
N PHE A 350 -7.40 -26.53 0.77
CA PHE A 350 -7.93 -27.46 1.77
C PHE A 350 -9.45 -27.29 1.99
N PRO A 351 -10.23 -28.39 2.11
CA PRO A 351 -9.83 -29.78 1.90
C PRO A 351 -9.88 -30.17 0.41
N VAL A 352 -8.85 -30.83 -0.11
CA VAL A 352 -8.83 -31.30 -1.50
C VAL A 352 -9.47 -32.69 -1.57
N HIS A 353 -10.65 -32.81 -2.17
CA HIS A 353 -11.39 -34.06 -2.28
C HIS A 353 -12.29 -34.08 -3.53
N ASP A 354 -12.70 -35.27 -3.94
CA ASP A 354 -13.70 -35.44 -4.99
C ASP A 354 -15.11 -35.29 -4.38
N PRO A 355 -15.93 -34.34 -4.83
CA PRO A 355 -17.30 -34.14 -4.34
C PRO A 355 -18.24 -35.33 -4.52
N ALA A 356 -17.91 -36.29 -5.42
CA ALA A 356 -18.72 -37.49 -5.64
C ALA A 356 -18.54 -38.56 -4.56
N LEU A 357 -17.57 -38.39 -3.65
CA LEU A 357 -17.30 -39.35 -2.58
C LEU A 357 -18.34 -39.26 -1.45
N GLY A 358 -18.65 -40.41 -0.84
CA GLY A 358 -19.49 -40.46 0.37
C GLY A 358 -18.78 -39.86 1.59
N SER A 359 -19.56 -39.35 2.56
CA SER A 359 -19.08 -38.62 3.75
C SER A 359 -17.95 -39.33 4.48
N GLU A 360 -18.08 -40.63 4.75
CA GLU A 360 -17.05 -41.40 5.48
C GLU A 360 -15.68 -41.36 4.79
N ARG A 361 -15.66 -41.48 3.46
CA ARG A 361 -14.41 -41.41 2.68
C ARG A 361 -13.83 -40.00 2.65
N VAL A 362 -14.69 -38.98 2.66
CA VAL A 362 -14.27 -37.59 2.76
C VAL A 362 -13.61 -37.35 4.12
N ASP A 363 -14.19 -37.84 5.21
CA ASP A 363 -13.63 -37.71 6.56
C ASP A 363 -12.25 -38.39 6.67
N GLU A 364 -12.11 -39.60 6.12
CA GLU A 364 -10.81 -40.29 6.05
C GLU A 364 -9.75 -39.49 5.25
N LEU A 365 -10.15 -38.88 4.14
CA LEU A 365 -9.25 -38.07 3.30
C LEU A 365 -8.88 -36.76 4.00
N VAL A 366 -9.82 -36.13 4.69
CA VAL A 366 -9.56 -34.93 5.49
C VAL A 366 -8.60 -35.26 6.63
N GLN A 367 -8.78 -36.39 7.31
CA GLN A 367 -7.85 -36.83 8.35
C GLN A 367 -6.43 -37.01 7.81
N LYS A 368 -6.25 -37.68 6.67
CA LYS A 368 -4.93 -37.82 6.01
C LYS A 368 -4.30 -36.47 5.66
N GLN A 369 -5.11 -35.49 5.27
CA GLN A 369 -4.64 -34.13 4.98
C GLN A 369 -4.23 -33.40 6.25
N LEU A 370 -4.96 -33.57 7.35
CA LEU A 370 -4.60 -33.03 8.66
C LEU A 370 -3.30 -33.65 9.17
N ASP A 371 -3.10 -34.96 9.03
CA ASP A 371 -1.85 -35.64 9.39
C ASP A 371 -0.67 -35.09 8.59
N MET A 372 -0.87 -34.83 7.29
CA MET A 372 0.12 -34.15 6.46
C MET A 372 0.43 -32.73 6.96
N LEU A 373 -0.58 -31.96 7.36
CA LEU A 373 -0.39 -30.64 7.94
C LEU A 373 0.44 -30.70 9.24
N PHE A 374 0.18 -31.66 10.12
CA PHE A 374 1.00 -31.90 11.31
C PHE A 374 2.45 -32.24 10.96
N ALA A 375 2.67 -33.11 9.97
CA ALA A 375 4.02 -33.44 9.50
C ALA A 375 4.78 -32.21 8.98
N LEU A 376 4.09 -31.29 8.28
CA LEU A 376 4.70 -30.05 7.78
C LEU A 376 5.03 -29.06 8.90
N LEU A 377 4.23 -29.03 9.98
CA LEU A 377 4.53 -28.29 11.22
C LEU A 377 5.75 -28.86 11.96
N GLU A 378 6.17 -30.09 11.63
CA GLU A 378 7.35 -30.78 12.18
C GLU A 378 8.52 -30.85 11.22
N ASP A 379 8.43 -30.20 10.05
CA ASP A 379 9.47 -30.26 9.02
C ASP A 379 10.83 -29.80 9.57
N ALA A 380 11.92 -30.45 9.15
CA ALA A 380 13.27 -30.11 9.60
C ALA A 380 13.66 -28.66 9.25
N ARG A 381 13.18 -28.10 8.13
CA ARG A 381 13.53 -26.75 7.68
C ARG A 381 12.54 -25.72 8.24
N PRO A 382 13.02 -24.67 8.97
CA PRO A 382 12.13 -23.68 9.58
C PRO A 382 11.21 -22.94 8.61
N MET A 383 11.64 -22.70 7.37
CA MET A 383 10.83 -22.05 6.34
C MET A 383 9.54 -22.83 6.02
N VAL A 384 9.61 -24.17 6.00
CA VAL A 384 8.44 -25.02 5.76
C VAL A 384 7.52 -24.93 6.98
N ARG A 385 8.07 -25.03 8.20
CA ARG A 385 7.29 -24.88 9.44
C ARG A 385 6.59 -23.52 9.53
N SER A 386 7.29 -22.40 9.28
CA SER A 386 6.68 -21.06 9.24
C SER A 386 5.55 -20.96 8.22
N THR A 387 5.68 -21.63 7.08
CA THR A 387 4.65 -21.67 6.06
C THR A 387 3.46 -22.54 6.48
N ALA A 388 3.73 -23.67 7.14
CA ALA A 388 2.72 -24.54 7.71
C ALA A 388 1.95 -23.89 8.87
N VAL A 389 2.61 -23.03 9.67
CA VAL A 389 1.96 -22.20 10.70
C VAL A 389 0.88 -21.31 10.07
N LEU A 390 1.21 -20.60 9.00
CA LEU A 390 0.24 -19.78 8.26
C LEU A 390 -0.90 -20.65 7.73
N GLY A 391 -0.57 -21.76 7.07
CA GLY A 391 -1.55 -22.68 6.52
C GLY A 391 -2.50 -23.27 7.57
N ALA A 392 -1.97 -23.69 8.73
CA ALA A 392 -2.76 -24.20 9.84
C ALA A 392 -3.69 -23.14 10.42
N CYS A 393 -3.21 -21.90 10.59
CA CYS A 393 -4.06 -20.80 11.04
C CYS A 393 -5.15 -20.46 10.03
N SER A 394 -4.87 -20.49 8.73
CA SER A 394 -5.85 -20.26 7.67
C SER A 394 -6.88 -21.39 7.55
N VAL A 395 -6.48 -22.65 7.79
CA VAL A 395 -7.41 -23.79 7.85
C VAL A 395 -8.30 -23.67 9.09
N LEU A 396 -7.73 -23.43 10.28
CA LEU A 396 -8.52 -23.22 11.51
C LEU A 396 -9.48 -22.03 11.39
N GLY A 397 -9.05 -20.93 10.76
CA GLY A 397 -9.89 -19.76 10.56
C GLY A 397 -11.12 -20.03 9.67
N ARG A 398 -10.97 -20.82 8.60
CA ARG A 398 -12.03 -21.10 7.63
C ARG A 398 -12.89 -22.33 7.96
N CYS A 399 -12.30 -23.34 8.61
CA CYS A 399 -12.91 -24.65 8.81
C CYS A 399 -13.20 -24.94 10.29
N TRP A 400 -13.25 -23.92 11.16
CA TRP A 400 -13.40 -24.10 12.62
C TRP A 400 -14.59 -24.99 13.00
N GLU A 401 -15.74 -24.82 12.33
CA GLU A 401 -16.96 -25.58 12.62
C GLU A 401 -16.97 -26.98 11.99
N LEU A 402 -16.14 -27.21 10.96
CA LEU A 402 -16.05 -28.48 10.24
C LEU A 402 -15.03 -29.43 10.87
N LEU A 403 -14.12 -28.92 11.68
CA LEU A 403 -13.04 -29.70 12.26
C LEU A 403 -13.42 -30.26 13.65
N PRO A 404 -13.01 -31.50 13.98
CA PRO A 404 -13.18 -32.04 15.32
C PRO A 404 -12.47 -31.19 16.38
N SER A 405 -13.09 -30.99 17.54
CA SER A 405 -12.55 -30.16 18.63
C SER A 405 -11.19 -30.63 19.16
N THR A 406 -10.91 -31.94 19.06
CA THR A 406 -9.61 -32.55 19.40
C THR A 406 -8.52 -32.04 18.46
N ILE A 407 -8.74 -32.09 17.15
CA ILE A 407 -7.81 -31.60 16.13
C ILE A 407 -7.54 -30.10 16.30
N ILE A 408 -8.57 -29.29 16.55
CA ILE A 408 -8.42 -27.85 16.80
C ILE A 408 -7.51 -27.62 18.01
N THR A 409 -7.76 -28.34 19.10
CA THR A 409 -6.98 -28.23 20.34
C THR A 409 -5.53 -28.63 20.11
N ASP A 410 -5.28 -29.73 19.38
CA ASP A 410 -3.93 -30.24 19.14
C ASP A 410 -3.13 -29.33 18.20
N LEU A 411 -3.76 -28.77 17.15
CA LEU A 411 -3.14 -27.76 16.30
C LEU A 411 -2.77 -26.51 17.11
N LEU A 412 -3.69 -25.98 17.94
CA LEU A 412 -3.40 -24.81 18.78
C LEU A 412 -2.30 -25.08 19.80
N LYS A 413 -2.26 -26.27 20.41
CA LYS A 413 -1.15 -26.66 21.30
C LYS A 413 0.17 -26.74 20.53
N LYS A 414 0.18 -27.33 19.33
CA LYS A 414 1.38 -27.40 18.47
C LYS A 414 1.90 -26.00 18.15
N LEU A 415 1.02 -25.09 17.74
CA LEU A 415 1.36 -23.72 17.41
C LEU A 415 1.86 -22.92 18.63
N LEU A 416 1.09 -22.89 19.71
CA LEU A 416 1.32 -21.99 20.84
C LEU A 416 2.30 -22.54 21.88
N LEU A 417 2.39 -23.86 22.07
CA LEU A 417 3.26 -24.44 23.10
C LEU A 417 4.60 -24.89 22.53
N GLN A 418 4.64 -25.30 21.26
CA GLN A 418 5.88 -25.79 20.63
C GLN A 418 6.47 -24.76 19.66
N LEU A 419 5.76 -24.38 18.60
CA LEU A 419 6.32 -23.52 17.55
C LEU A 419 6.55 -22.07 17.98
N ALA A 420 5.77 -21.56 18.92
CA ALA A 420 6.04 -20.26 19.57
C ALA A 420 7.39 -20.25 20.33
N ASN A 421 7.92 -21.42 20.67
CA ASN A 421 9.19 -21.64 21.36
C ASN A 421 10.23 -22.33 20.47
N ASP A 422 10.07 -22.29 19.14
CA ASP A 422 10.99 -22.92 18.19
C ASP A 422 12.43 -22.40 18.39
N THR A 423 13.35 -23.31 18.73
CA THR A 423 14.73 -22.96 19.08
C THR A 423 15.59 -22.66 17.86
N SER A 424 15.21 -23.16 16.69
CA SER A 424 16.04 -23.11 15.48
C SER A 424 15.86 -21.85 14.66
N SER A 425 14.69 -21.19 14.72
CA SER A 425 14.45 -19.97 13.95
C SER A 425 13.50 -18.98 14.62
N PRO A 426 13.91 -17.71 14.77
CA PRO A 426 13.00 -16.66 15.20
C PRO A 426 11.92 -16.34 14.15
N ASP A 427 12.10 -16.69 12.86
CA ASP A 427 11.04 -16.54 11.85
C ASP A 427 9.87 -17.50 12.09
N CYS A 428 10.13 -18.69 12.61
CA CYS A 428 9.09 -19.63 12.99
C CYS A 428 8.29 -19.09 14.18
N ARG A 429 8.96 -18.67 15.26
CA ARG A 429 8.30 -18.05 16.43
C ARG A 429 7.49 -16.81 16.03
N CYS A 430 8.08 -15.93 15.23
CA CYS A 430 7.41 -14.73 14.70
C CYS A 430 6.15 -15.08 13.91
N SER A 431 6.22 -16.09 13.02
CA SER A 431 5.08 -16.51 12.20
C SER A 431 3.88 -16.96 13.04
N VAL A 432 4.09 -17.59 14.20
CA VAL A 432 3.00 -17.99 15.10
C VAL A 432 2.20 -16.77 15.55
N PHE A 433 2.88 -15.74 16.07
CA PHE A 433 2.21 -14.53 16.55
C PHE A 433 1.58 -13.69 15.44
N MET A 434 2.16 -13.72 14.23
CA MET A 434 1.54 -13.07 13.07
C MET A 434 0.28 -13.81 12.62
N CYS A 435 0.31 -15.15 12.56
CA CYS A 435 -0.77 -15.93 11.95
C CYS A 435 -1.93 -16.22 12.91
N ILE A 436 -1.70 -16.27 14.23
CA ILE A 436 -2.78 -16.45 15.21
C ILE A 436 -3.81 -15.31 15.15
N CYS A 437 -3.43 -14.14 14.65
CA CYS A 437 -4.33 -13.02 14.37
C CYS A 437 -5.46 -13.38 13.41
N VAL A 438 -5.23 -14.31 12.46
CA VAL A 438 -6.26 -14.83 11.53
C VAL A 438 -7.31 -15.64 12.29
N ILE A 439 -6.89 -16.45 13.27
CA ILE A 439 -7.80 -17.25 14.10
C ILE A 439 -8.60 -16.34 15.04
N LEU A 440 -7.97 -15.30 15.58
CA LEU A 440 -8.60 -14.33 16.49
C LEU A 440 -9.77 -13.57 15.86
N ASP A 441 -9.88 -13.51 14.53
CA ASP A 441 -11.04 -12.95 13.84
C ASP A 441 -12.28 -13.85 13.98
N ASN A 442 -12.09 -15.15 14.22
CA ASN A 442 -13.17 -16.07 14.56
C ASN A 442 -13.46 -16.06 16.07
N ARG A 443 -14.63 -15.55 16.46
CA ARG A 443 -15.05 -15.46 17.87
C ARG A 443 -15.18 -16.82 18.57
N LEU A 444 -15.45 -17.89 17.83
CA LEU A 444 -15.55 -19.24 18.39
C LEU A 444 -14.20 -19.74 18.94
N SER A 445 -13.09 -19.15 18.50
CA SER A 445 -11.75 -19.49 18.99
C SER A 445 -11.42 -18.88 20.36
N HIS A 446 -12.11 -17.81 20.75
CA HIS A 446 -11.72 -16.99 21.91
C HIS A 446 -11.71 -17.77 23.23
N PRO A 447 -12.69 -18.62 23.57
CA PRO A 447 -12.68 -19.36 24.83
C PRO A 447 -11.50 -20.31 24.99
N LEU A 448 -11.05 -20.93 23.88
CA LEU A 448 -9.91 -21.84 23.89
C LEU A 448 -8.59 -21.06 23.91
N LEU A 449 -8.49 -19.98 23.12
CA LEU A 449 -7.32 -19.11 23.12
C LEU A 449 -7.10 -18.42 24.48
N GLU A 450 -8.15 -17.94 25.15
CA GLU A 450 -8.01 -17.32 26.49
C GLU A 450 -7.34 -18.27 27.49
N LYS A 451 -7.56 -19.59 27.36
CA LYS A 451 -6.92 -20.62 28.21
C LYS A 451 -5.46 -20.89 27.82
N LEU A 452 -5.12 -20.83 26.53
CA LEU A 452 -3.80 -21.21 26.03
C LEU A 452 -2.80 -20.05 25.99
N LEU A 453 -3.27 -18.81 25.75
CA LEU A 453 -2.42 -17.62 25.60
C LEU A 453 -1.47 -17.36 26.79
N PRO A 454 -1.85 -17.57 28.08
CA PRO A 454 -0.95 -17.34 29.20
C PRO A 454 0.36 -18.15 29.16
N ALA A 455 0.41 -19.26 28.40
CA ALA A 455 1.64 -20.02 28.20
C ALA A 455 2.72 -19.25 27.42
N LEU A 456 2.33 -18.20 26.69
CA LEU A 456 3.21 -17.40 25.82
C LEU A 456 3.91 -16.24 26.55
N LYS A 457 3.74 -16.11 27.86
CA LYS A 457 4.24 -14.95 28.64
C LYS A 457 5.75 -14.68 28.45
N SER A 458 6.55 -15.72 28.24
CA SER A 458 8.00 -15.63 28.03
C SER A 458 8.37 -15.00 26.68
N SER A 459 7.50 -15.06 25.68
CA SER A 459 7.75 -14.52 24.35
C SER A 459 7.85 -12.99 24.31
N LEU A 460 7.33 -12.30 25.33
CA LEU A 460 7.58 -10.86 25.55
C LEU A 460 9.07 -10.56 25.70
N HIS A 461 9.83 -11.53 26.24
CA HIS A 461 11.25 -11.41 26.54
C HIS A 461 12.13 -12.16 25.54
N ASP A 462 11.59 -12.50 24.36
CA ASP A 462 12.34 -13.18 23.30
C ASP A 462 13.63 -12.43 22.94
N THR A 463 14.69 -13.14 22.60
CA THR A 463 15.98 -12.52 22.22
C THR A 463 15.86 -11.71 20.93
N SER A 464 14.99 -12.13 20.01
CA SER A 464 14.79 -11.50 18.72
C SER A 464 13.75 -10.38 18.79
N GLU A 465 14.15 -9.16 18.41
CA GLU A 465 13.25 -8.00 18.39
C GLU A 465 12.02 -8.23 17.49
N LYS A 466 12.18 -8.88 16.33
CA LYS A 466 11.05 -9.16 15.42
C LYS A 466 9.98 -10.03 16.07
N VAL A 467 10.39 -10.99 16.91
CA VAL A 467 9.47 -11.86 17.64
C VAL A 467 8.74 -11.05 18.70
N ARG A 468 9.44 -10.21 19.46
CA ARG A 468 8.83 -9.31 20.45
C ARG A 468 7.84 -8.34 19.79
N VAL A 469 8.16 -7.79 18.63
CA VAL A 469 7.25 -6.96 17.83
C VAL A 469 5.97 -7.73 17.48
N ALA A 470 6.10 -8.91 16.86
CA ALA A 470 4.95 -9.73 16.46
C ALA A 470 4.10 -10.15 17.67
N PHE A 471 4.73 -10.47 18.80
CA PHE A 471 4.05 -10.82 20.03
C PHE A 471 3.23 -9.66 20.60
N VAL A 472 3.77 -8.44 20.66
CA VAL A 472 3.02 -7.27 21.14
C VAL A 472 1.91 -6.89 20.15
N ASP A 473 2.12 -7.06 18.85
CA ASP A 473 1.06 -6.87 17.84
C ASP A 473 -0.09 -7.87 18.02
N MET A 474 0.21 -9.13 18.38
CA MET A 474 -0.81 -10.11 18.79
C MET A 474 -1.56 -9.65 20.05
N LEU A 475 -0.87 -9.14 21.08
CA LEU A 475 -1.54 -8.61 22.29
C LEU A 475 -2.47 -7.42 21.96
N LEU A 476 -2.06 -6.55 21.04
CA LEU A 476 -2.90 -5.46 20.53
C LEU A 476 -4.14 -6.00 19.81
N LYS A 477 -3.99 -7.03 18.96
CA LYS A 477 -5.12 -7.69 18.30
C LYS A 477 -6.08 -8.30 19.32
N ILE A 478 -5.58 -9.02 20.33
CA ILE A 478 -6.37 -9.59 21.43
C ILE A 478 -7.19 -8.50 22.15
N LYS A 479 -6.56 -7.37 22.48
CA LYS A 479 -7.22 -6.21 23.09
C LYS A 479 -8.31 -5.64 22.17
N ALA A 480 -8.05 -5.52 20.88
CA ALA A 480 -8.98 -4.94 19.91
C ALA A 480 -10.23 -5.80 19.70
N VAL A 481 -10.07 -7.12 19.56
CA VAL A 481 -11.20 -8.06 19.35
C VAL A 481 -11.84 -8.54 20.66
N ARG A 482 -11.30 -8.11 21.81
CA ARG A 482 -11.74 -8.50 23.17
C ARG A 482 -11.70 -10.02 23.42
N ALA A 483 -10.78 -10.73 22.78
CA ALA A 483 -10.66 -12.19 22.92
C ALA A 483 -10.19 -12.62 24.32
N ALA A 484 -9.33 -11.82 24.95
CA ALA A 484 -8.82 -12.05 26.29
C ALA A 484 -8.33 -10.73 26.90
N LYS A 485 -8.17 -10.71 28.23
CA LYS A 485 -7.49 -9.60 28.91
C LYS A 485 -5.98 -9.76 28.71
N PHE A 486 -5.33 -8.83 28.01
CA PHE A 486 -3.88 -8.94 27.71
C PHE A 486 -3.01 -9.06 28.96
N TRP A 487 -3.44 -8.47 30.09
CA TRP A 487 -2.71 -8.57 31.36
C TRP A 487 -2.81 -9.95 32.04
N LYS A 488 -3.72 -10.83 31.59
CA LYS A 488 -3.72 -12.25 31.95
C LYS A 488 -2.68 -13.05 31.14
N VAL A 489 -2.27 -12.53 29.98
CA VAL A 489 -1.24 -13.14 29.13
C VAL A 489 0.14 -12.73 29.63
N CYS A 490 0.37 -11.42 29.79
CA CYS A 490 1.60 -10.88 30.37
C CYS A 490 1.28 -9.93 31.51
N SER A 491 1.94 -10.10 32.66
CA SER A 491 1.76 -9.21 33.80
C SER A 491 2.16 -7.76 33.47
N MET A 492 1.55 -6.80 34.17
CA MET A 492 1.91 -5.38 34.05
C MET A 492 3.41 -5.18 34.34
N GLU A 493 3.95 -5.84 35.35
CA GLU A 493 5.36 -5.78 35.73
C GLU A 493 6.31 -6.10 34.57
N HIS A 494 6.09 -7.23 33.88
CA HIS A 494 6.92 -7.61 32.74
C HIS A 494 6.77 -6.67 31.54
N LEU A 495 5.57 -6.13 31.31
CA LEU A 495 5.34 -5.13 30.25
C LEU A 495 6.10 -3.82 30.55
N LEU A 496 6.11 -3.37 31.80
CA LEU A 496 6.84 -2.18 32.22
C LEU A 496 8.35 -2.39 32.16
N GLU A 497 8.85 -3.51 32.67
CA GLU A 497 10.26 -3.88 32.59
C GLU A 497 10.74 -3.94 31.13
N ARG A 498 9.93 -4.54 30.25
CA ARG A 498 10.25 -4.59 28.82
C ARG A 498 10.19 -3.20 28.20
N LEU A 499 9.19 -2.37 28.51
CA LEU A 499 9.10 -0.99 28.02
C LEU A 499 10.36 -0.21 28.36
N GLU A 500 10.84 -0.25 29.60
CA GLU A 500 12.05 0.44 30.05
C GLU A 500 13.29 0.09 29.21
N ARG A 501 13.44 -1.17 28.77
CA ARG A 501 14.67 -1.68 28.17
C ARG A 501 14.63 -1.78 26.64
N ASP A 502 13.45 -1.94 26.02
CA ASP A 502 13.35 -2.32 24.61
C ASP A 502 13.59 -1.17 23.61
N SER A 503 13.71 -1.53 22.34
CA SER A 503 13.84 -0.60 21.22
C SER A 503 12.59 0.28 21.05
N PRO A 504 12.68 1.39 20.28
CA PRO A 504 11.52 2.18 19.91
C PRO A 504 10.42 1.39 19.18
N ALA A 505 10.77 0.38 18.39
CA ALA A 505 9.79 -0.39 17.60
C ALA A 505 8.85 -1.20 18.49
N VAL A 506 9.37 -1.81 19.55
CA VAL A 506 8.59 -2.53 20.56
C VAL A 506 7.96 -1.56 21.56
N SER A 507 8.73 -0.58 22.05
CA SER A 507 8.27 0.37 23.06
C SER A 507 7.00 1.11 22.64
N LYS A 508 6.93 1.64 21.41
CA LYS A 508 5.74 2.34 20.90
C LYS A 508 4.50 1.45 20.96
N ARG A 509 4.61 0.17 20.59
CA ARG A 509 3.51 -0.80 20.64
C ARG A 509 3.06 -1.12 22.06
N ILE A 510 4.02 -1.28 22.99
CA ILE A 510 3.69 -1.45 24.41
C ILE A 510 2.97 -0.20 24.94
N VAL A 511 3.39 1.00 24.56
CA VAL A 511 2.70 2.24 24.92
C VAL A 511 1.27 2.25 24.37
N ASN A 512 1.03 1.86 23.12
CA ASN A 512 -0.32 1.70 22.58
C ASN A 512 -1.17 0.70 23.40
N LEU A 513 -0.56 -0.44 23.75
CA LEU A 513 -1.24 -1.49 24.53
C LEU A 513 -1.67 -0.95 25.90
N LEU A 514 -0.80 -0.20 26.57
CA LEU A 514 -0.99 0.36 27.91
C LEU A 514 -1.66 1.74 27.93
N PHE A 515 -1.93 2.35 26.77
CA PHE A 515 -2.31 3.77 26.68
C PHE A 515 -3.52 4.11 27.55
N ASN A 516 -4.61 3.37 27.38
CA ASN A 516 -5.85 3.57 28.15
C ASN A 516 -5.72 3.20 29.64
N SER A 517 -4.65 2.53 30.05
CA SER A 517 -4.39 2.20 31.46
C SER A 517 -3.73 3.35 32.20
N PHE A 518 -2.86 4.12 31.53
CA PHE A 518 -2.06 5.19 32.16
C PHE A 518 -2.40 6.60 31.69
N LEU A 519 -3.12 6.75 30.58
CA LEU A 519 -3.67 8.02 30.09
C LEU A 519 -5.07 7.81 29.49
N PRO A 520 -6.08 7.47 30.32
CA PRO A 520 -7.46 7.26 29.86
C PRO A 520 -8.12 8.61 29.52
N VAL A 521 -7.98 9.06 28.27
CA VAL A 521 -8.43 10.39 27.80
C VAL A 521 -9.93 10.65 28.03
N SER A 522 -10.73 9.61 28.23
CA SER A 522 -12.16 9.71 28.56
C SER A 522 -12.45 10.02 30.04
N GLN A 523 -11.44 9.99 30.91
CA GLN A 523 -11.55 10.27 32.35
C GLN A 523 -10.98 11.65 32.69
N SER A 524 -11.14 12.08 33.95
CA SER A 524 -10.68 13.40 34.39
C SER A 524 -9.15 13.51 34.43
N GLU A 525 -8.65 14.74 34.35
CA GLU A 525 -7.23 15.06 34.32
C GLU A 525 -6.52 14.64 35.63
N GLU A 526 -7.24 14.66 36.76
CA GLU A 526 -6.76 14.18 38.07
C GLU A 526 -6.39 12.69 38.00
N ILE A 527 -7.24 11.86 37.38
CA ILE A 527 -7.00 10.43 37.24
C ILE A 527 -5.78 10.18 36.33
N TRP A 528 -5.55 11.02 35.32
CA TRP A 528 -4.35 10.90 34.48
C TRP A 528 -3.07 11.11 35.31
N CYS A 529 -3.09 12.10 36.20
CA CYS A 529 -1.98 12.35 37.13
C CYS A 529 -1.83 11.20 38.13
N GLU A 530 -2.92 10.64 38.65
CA GLU A 530 -2.91 9.48 39.55
C GLU A 530 -2.23 8.27 38.92
N ARG A 531 -2.60 7.98 37.67
CA ARG A 531 -2.00 6.88 36.91
C ARG A 531 -0.54 7.16 36.55
N CYS A 532 -0.17 8.41 36.30
CA CYS A 532 1.22 8.82 36.11
C CYS A 532 2.08 8.53 37.34
N VAL A 533 1.62 8.97 38.52
CA VAL A 533 2.28 8.69 39.80
C VAL A 533 2.40 7.19 40.04
N THR A 534 1.31 6.44 39.83
CA THR A 534 1.30 4.98 39.98
C THR A 534 2.35 4.33 39.08
N MET A 535 2.45 4.75 37.82
CA MET A 535 3.43 4.21 36.88
C MET A 535 4.87 4.51 37.30
N VAL A 536 5.12 5.73 37.79
CA VAL A 536 6.42 6.14 38.32
C VAL A 536 6.81 5.28 39.52
N GLN A 537 5.88 5.01 40.43
CA GLN A 537 6.11 4.16 41.60
C GLN A 537 6.37 2.70 41.20
N MET A 538 5.72 2.20 40.16
CA MET A 538 5.93 0.83 39.66
C MET A 538 7.26 0.68 38.91
N ASN A 539 7.55 1.57 37.96
CA ASN A 539 8.81 1.58 37.21
C ASN A 539 9.06 2.98 36.59
N PRO A 540 10.00 3.78 37.13
CA PRO A 540 10.26 5.13 36.65
C PRO A 540 10.87 5.17 35.23
N GLY A 541 11.70 4.20 34.86
CA GLY A 541 12.29 4.11 33.52
C GLY A 541 11.24 3.80 32.44
N ALA A 542 10.27 2.96 32.76
CA ALA A 542 9.12 2.66 31.91
C ALA A 542 8.21 3.89 31.78
N ALA A 543 7.92 4.60 32.87
CA ALA A 543 7.13 5.83 32.86
C ALA A 543 7.75 6.89 31.93
N ARG A 544 9.06 7.09 32.02
CA ARG A 544 9.83 7.96 31.12
C ARG A 544 9.63 7.63 29.64
N LYS A 545 9.71 6.34 29.26
CA LYS A 545 9.47 5.91 27.87
C LYS A 545 8.00 6.00 27.46
N PHE A 546 7.07 5.70 28.37
CA PHE A 546 5.64 5.79 28.12
C PHE A 546 5.25 7.21 27.73
N TYR A 547 5.55 8.18 28.60
CA TYR A 547 5.20 9.57 28.36
C TYR A 547 5.98 10.20 27.21
N ARG A 548 7.17 9.69 26.88
CA ARG A 548 7.90 10.08 25.66
C ARG A 548 7.13 9.73 24.38
N TYR A 549 6.45 8.59 24.34
CA TYR A 549 5.71 8.13 23.15
C TYR A 549 4.20 8.36 23.25
N ALA A 550 3.68 8.86 24.38
CA ALA A 550 2.26 9.13 24.57
C ALA A 550 1.68 10.09 23.53
N CYS A 551 2.47 11.07 23.06
CA CYS A 551 2.05 12.03 22.02
C CYS A 551 1.70 11.38 20.67
N LEU A 552 2.08 10.13 20.43
CA LEU A 552 1.69 9.39 19.22
C LEU A 552 0.23 8.93 19.24
N TYR A 553 -0.41 8.92 20.41
CA TYR A 553 -1.73 8.32 20.62
C TYR A 553 -2.76 9.31 21.17
N THR A 554 -2.40 10.59 21.34
CA THR A 554 -3.31 11.64 21.80
C THR A 554 -2.97 13.00 21.22
N ALA A 555 -3.93 13.92 21.22
CA ALA A 555 -3.73 15.30 20.85
C ALA A 555 -2.71 16.01 21.77
N PRO A 556 -1.91 16.96 21.24
CA PRO A 556 -0.98 17.79 22.02
C PRO A 556 -1.65 18.51 23.20
N THR A 557 -2.92 18.88 23.06
CA THR A 557 -3.71 19.54 24.11
C THR A 557 -3.83 18.69 25.38
N ASN A 558 -4.01 17.37 25.26
CA ASN A 558 -4.09 16.47 26.42
C ASN A 558 -2.73 16.30 27.10
N ILE A 559 -1.65 16.36 26.33
CA ILE A 559 -0.28 16.34 26.88
C ILE A 559 -0.05 17.60 27.72
N VAL A 560 -0.45 18.78 27.22
CA VAL A 560 -0.38 20.05 27.96
C VAL A 560 -1.23 19.99 29.24
N LYS A 561 -2.45 19.48 29.17
CA LYS A 561 -3.32 19.30 30.35
C LYS A 561 -2.68 18.42 31.41
N LEU A 562 -2.09 17.29 31.01
CA LEU A 562 -1.36 16.42 31.93
C LEU A 562 -0.16 17.15 32.56
N MET A 563 0.62 17.91 31.78
CA MET A 563 1.72 18.72 32.33
C MET A 563 1.22 19.70 33.40
N LEU A 564 0.12 20.41 33.14
CA LEU A 564 -0.47 21.36 34.08
C LEU A 564 -1.03 20.66 35.33
N MET A 565 -1.55 19.44 35.19
CA MET A 565 -2.04 18.66 36.33
C MET A 565 -0.89 18.14 37.19
N ILE A 566 0.21 17.66 36.59
CA ILE A 566 1.43 17.31 37.33
C ILE A 566 1.96 18.53 38.09
N ARG A 567 1.97 19.71 37.45
CA ARG A 567 2.34 20.97 38.11
C ARG A 567 1.44 21.28 39.31
N LYS A 568 0.12 21.11 39.18
CA LYS A 568 -0.83 21.28 40.31
C LYS A 568 -0.50 20.30 41.43
N CYS A 569 -0.27 19.02 41.12
CA CYS A 569 0.11 17.99 42.09
C CYS A 569 1.40 18.35 42.85
N LEU A 570 2.45 18.76 42.14
CA LEU A 570 3.71 19.21 42.75
C LEU A 570 3.49 20.41 43.68
N ASN A 571 2.69 21.40 43.26
CA ASN A 571 2.37 22.57 44.10
C ASN A 571 1.61 22.18 45.37
N SER A 572 0.63 21.27 45.27
CA SER A 572 -0.11 20.79 46.44
C SER A 572 0.82 20.08 47.43
N CYS A 573 1.80 19.31 46.95
CA CYS A 573 2.80 18.67 47.80
C CYS A 573 3.63 19.72 48.57
N ILE A 574 4.09 20.78 47.88
CA ILE A 574 4.84 21.88 48.50
C ILE A 574 4.01 22.59 49.57
N GLN A 575 2.76 22.94 49.27
CA GLN A 575 1.87 23.62 50.20
C GLN A 575 1.62 22.80 51.48
N LYS A 576 1.56 21.47 51.38
CA LYS A 576 1.47 20.59 52.55
C LYS A 576 2.77 20.56 53.36
N GLY A 577 3.92 20.55 52.70
CA GLY A 577 5.22 20.65 53.37
C GLY A 577 5.36 21.91 54.22
N VAL A 578 4.81 23.04 53.74
CA VAL A 578 4.79 24.33 54.45
C VAL A 578 3.77 24.33 55.60
N LYS A 579 2.59 23.69 55.42
CA LYS A 579 1.54 23.62 56.46
C LYS A 579 1.87 22.67 57.63
N ILE A 580 2.76 21.70 57.47
CA ILE A 580 3.19 20.80 58.56
C ILE A 580 4.24 21.50 59.47
N THR A 581 4.90 22.56 58.98
CA THR A 581 5.85 23.37 59.76
C THR A 581 5.21 24.52 60.54
N ASP A 582 4.02 24.99 60.11
CA ASP A 582 3.26 26.04 60.80
C ASP A 582 1.97 25.45 61.38
N ASP A 583 1.99 25.06 62.66
CA ASP A 583 0.77 24.74 63.42
C ASP A 583 -0.08 26.02 63.58
N SER A 584 -1.03 26.23 62.67
CA SER A 584 -2.39 26.71 62.98
C SER A 584 -3.20 26.99 61.70
N VAL A 585 -4.50 26.76 61.82
CA VAL A 585 -5.59 27.15 60.91
C VAL A 585 -6.03 26.09 59.88
N SER A 586 -7.14 25.46 60.26
CA SER A 586 -8.09 24.70 59.47
C SER A 586 -8.58 25.44 58.22
N SER A 587 -8.63 24.77 57.06
CA SER A 587 -9.62 25.12 56.04
C SER A 587 -9.99 23.93 55.12
N ASN A 588 -11.30 23.66 55.11
CA ASN A 588 -12.17 22.99 54.14
C ASN A 588 -11.57 21.90 53.23
N LYS A 589 -11.74 20.64 53.67
CA LYS A 589 -11.60 19.41 52.89
C LYS A 589 -12.92 19.07 52.18
N GLU A 590 -13.16 19.56 50.98
CA GLU A 590 -14.21 18.96 50.12
C GLU A 590 -13.76 18.64 48.68
N ASN A 591 -12.51 18.93 48.30
CA ASN A 591 -11.94 18.52 47.00
C ASN A 591 -10.47 18.10 47.12
N SER A 592 -10.13 17.31 48.14
CA SER A 592 -8.80 16.71 48.26
C SER A 592 -8.68 15.56 47.26
N SER A 593 -7.89 15.73 46.20
CA SER A 593 -7.57 14.61 45.30
C SER A 593 -6.84 13.50 46.08
N VAL A 594 -7.03 12.22 45.72
CA VAL A 594 -6.41 11.10 46.47
C VAL A 594 -4.88 11.20 46.49
N LEU A 595 -4.30 11.78 45.44
CA LEU A 595 -2.87 12.12 45.36
C LEU A 595 -2.41 13.07 46.45
N GLU A 596 -3.26 14.01 46.84
CA GLU A 596 -2.92 14.97 47.87
C GLU A 596 -2.75 14.27 49.23
N GLU A 597 -3.50 13.21 49.52
CA GLU A 597 -3.40 12.50 50.80
C GLU A 597 -2.19 11.55 50.88
N VAL A 598 -1.64 11.11 49.75
CA VAL A 598 -0.62 10.03 49.69
C VAL A 598 0.80 10.52 49.39
N LEU A 599 0.97 11.61 48.63
CA LEU A 599 2.30 12.13 48.25
C LEU A 599 2.75 13.31 49.10
N SER A 600 4.04 13.36 49.40
CA SER A 600 4.68 14.47 50.11
C SER A 600 5.97 14.92 49.42
N VAL A 601 6.46 16.11 49.78
CA VAL A 601 7.78 16.61 49.31
C VAL A 601 8.92 15.64 49.65
N LYS A 602 8.75 14.78 50.66
CA LYS A 602 9.74 13.79 51.09
C LYS A 602 9.88 12.62 50.11
N ASP A 603 8.92 12.42 49.20
CA ASP A 603 8.95 11.37 48.18
C ASP A 603 9.82 11.78 46.99
N THR A 604 11.07 12.12 47.26
CA THR A 604 11.94 12.86 46.33
C THR A 604 12.22 12.13 45.02
N ALA A 605 12.28 10.79 45.04
CA ALA A 605 12.40 9.98 43.83
C ALA A 605 11.17 10.10 42.90
N VAL A 606 9.96 10.18 43.48
CA VAL A 606 8.71 10.39 42.72
C VAL A 606 8.66 11.82 42.20
N MET A 607 9.01 12.81 43.03
CA MET A 607 9.05 14.23 42.63
C MET A 607 10.03 14.48 41.49
N ALA A 608 11.26 13.93 41.57
CA ALA A 608 12.25 14.00 40.50
C ALA A 608 11.70 13.40 39.18
N SER A 609 11.04 12.25 39.27
CA SER A 609 10.47 11.55 38.11
C SER A 609 9.32 12.34 37.48
N LEU A 610 8.44 12.96 38.29
CA LEU A 610 7.36 13.82 37.81
C LEU A 610 7.90 15.06 37.10
N LEU A 611 8.93 15.71 37.66
CA LEU A 611 9.62 16.82 37.02
C LEU A 611 10.25 16.40 35.68
N GLU A 612 10.89 15.22 35.62
CA GLU A 612 11.44 14.70 34.37
C GLU A 612 10.33 14.42 33.34
N ILE A 613 9.21 13.84 33.76
CA ILE A 613 8.06 13.59 32.89
C ILE A 613 7.51 14.91 32.31
N VAL A 614 7.40 15.98 33.09
CA VAL A 614 7.01 17.30 32.56
C VAL A 614 7.94 17.75 31.44
N VAL A 615 9.26 17.63 31.63
CA VAL A 615 10.25 17.97 30.60
C VAL A 615 10.09 17.09 29.36
N ILE A 616 9.88 15.79 29.53
CA ILE A 616 9.66 14.84 28.42
C ILE A 616 8.41 15.20 27.63
N LEU A 617 7.30 15.44 28.33
CA LEU A 617 6.02 15.81 27.74
C LEU A 617 6.13 17.12 26.97
N TRP A 618 6.74 18.15 27.56
CA TRP A 618 6.96 19.43 26.89
C TRP A 618 7.74 19.27 25.58
N ASN A 619 8.88 18.57 25.63
CA ASN A 619 9.69 18.31 24.45
C ASN A 619 8.92 17.52 23.37
N SER A 620 8.00 16.64 23.77
CA SER A 620 7.20 15.84 22.82
C SER A 620 6.19 16.68 22.02
N VAL A 621 5.77 17.84 22.55
CA VAL A 621 4.80 18.74 21.90
C VAL A 621 5.40 20.09 21.51
N GLN A 622 6.70 20.32 21.72
CA GLN A 622 7.37 21.59 21.50
C GLN A 622 7.09 22.19 20.11
N LYS A 623 7.27 21.40 19.04
CA LYS A 623 6.99 21.85 17.66
C LYS A 623 5.53 22.26 17.46
N SER A 624 4.59 21.57 18.12
CA SER A 624 3.17 21.92 18.06
C SER A 624 2.84 23.17 18.85
N LEU A 625 3.56 23.43 19.95
CA LEU A 625 3.39 24.65 20.75
C LEU A 625 3.99 25.88 20.05
N GLU A 626 5.11 25.74 19.35
CA GLU A 626 5.73 26.83 18.56
C GLU A 626 4.79 27.36 17.46
N LEU A 627 3.88 26.53 16.95
CA LEU A 627 2.81 26.93 16.01
C LEU A 627 1.64 27.67 16.68
N HIS A 628 1.51 27.60 18.01
CA HIS A 628 0.41 28.16 18.77
C HIS A 628 0.92 29.07 19.91
N GLN A 629 1.25 30.32 19.56
CA GLN A 629 1.91 31.28 20.46
C GLN A 629 1.15 31.55 21.77
N ASP A 630 -0.19 31.62 21.74
CA ASP A 630 -1.00 31.84 22.95
C ASP A 630 -0.93 30.68 23.94
N ALA A 631 -0.93 29.45 23.44
CA ALA A 631 -0.80 28.26 24.28
C ALA A 631 0.62 28.17 24.86
N LEU A 632 1.64 28.47 24.05
CA LEU A 632 3.03 28.50 24.49
C LEU A 632 3.25 29.57 25.57
N SER A 633 2.71 30.78 25.39
CA SER A 633 2.84 31.86 26.37
C SER A 633 2.13 31.53 27.68
N TYR A 634 0.93 30.95 27.62
CA TYR A 634 0.19 30.49 28.80
C TYR A 634 0.96 29.44 29.61
N ILE A 635 1.46 28.38 28.96
CA ILE A 635 2.20 27.31 29.64
C ILE A 635 3.51 27.86 30.22
N THR A 636 4.22 28.70 29.45
CA THR A 636 5.45 29.36 29.89
C THR A 636 5.22 30.16 31.16
N ALA A 637 4.17 31.00 31.21
CA ALA A 637 3.84 31.77 32.42
C ALA A 637 3.51 30.87 33.63
N LYS A 638 2.78 29.77 33.42
CA LYS A 638 2.40 28.85 34.50
C LYS A 638 3.57 28.07 35.10
N PHE A 639 4.58 27.72 34.30
CA PHE A 639 5.78 27.03 34.77
C PHE A 639 6.86 27.99 35.28
N ALA A 640 7.01 29.17 34.66
CA ALA A 640 7.90 30.21 35.14
C ALA A 640 7.55 30.67 36.57
N SER A 641 6.26 30.83 36.87
CA SER A 641 5.80 31.28 38.20
C SER A 641 6.10 30.30 39.33
N VAL A 642 6.27 29.00 39.06
CA VAL A 642 6.52 27.97 40.09
C VAL A 642 7.99 27.53 40.16
N LEU A 643 8.77 27.78 39.11
CA LEU A 643 10.15 27.31 39.02
C LEU A 643 11.07 27.82 40.15
N PRO A 644 11.02 29.09 40.59
CA PRO A 644 11.83 29.56 41.73
C PRO A 644 11.55 28.78 43.01
N GLU A 645 10.27 28.49 43.27
CA GLU A 645 9.85 27.73 44.43
C GLU A 645 10.27 26.25 44.32
N TYR A 646 10.23 25.67 43.12
CA TYR A 646 10.72 24.31 42.89
C TYR A 646 12.23 24.20 43.12
N LEU A 647 13.02 25.17 42.64
CA LEU A 647 14.47 25.23 42.88
C LEU A 647 14.79 25.39 44.38
N ARG A 648 13.94 26.11 45.12
CA ARG A 648 14.09 26.29 46.57
C ARG A 648 13.80 25.02 47.36
N VAL A 649 12.72 24.31 47.00
CA VAL A 649 12.20 23.17 47.77
C VAL A 649 12.85 21.85 47.38
N PHE A 650 13.06 21.58 46.10
CA PHE A 650 13.59 20.31 45.60
C PHE A 650 15.11 20.38 45.38
N GLN A 651 15.88 20.46 46.47
CA GLN A 651 17.34 20.62 46.42
C GLN A 651 18.12 19.30 46.26
N GLU A 652 17.44 18.16 46.26
CA GLU A 652 18.12 16.87 46.06
C GLU A 652 18.74 16.78 44.65
N GLU A 653 19.91 16.11 44.59
CA GLU A 653 20.70 15.96 43.36
C GLU A 653 19.87 15.40 42.19
N ARG A 654 18.95 14.48 42.47
CA ARG A 654 18.06 13.86 41.47
C ARG A 654 17.04 14.82 40.87
N CYS A 655 16.63 15.87 41.60
CA CYS A 655 15.68 16.89 41.16
C CYS A 655 16.35 18.03 40.39
N THR A 656 17.62 18.32 40.69
CA THR A 656 18.40 19.40 40.06
C THR A 656 18.42 19.28 38.54
N ALA A 657 18.70 18.09 38.02
CA ALA A 657 18.82 17.88 36.57
C ALA A 657 17.49 18.12 35.80
N PRO A 658 16.34 17.54 36.20
CA PRO A 658 15.04 17.89 35.63
C PRO A 658 14.69 19.38 35.74
N LEU A 659 15.01 20.04 36.86
CA LEU A 659 14.70 21.47 37.06
C LEU A 659 15.52 22.38 36.15
N ILE A 660 16.80 22.09 35.98
CA ILE A 660 17.66 22.81 35.04
C ILE A 660 17.14 22.62 33.61
N ARG A 661 16.76 21.39 33.22
CA ARG A 661 16.15 21.14 31.91
C ARG A 661 14.80 21.84 31.73
N LEU A 662 13.97 21.88 32.76
CA LEU A 662 12.71 22.64 32.72
C LEU A 662 12.99 24.14 32.53
N ALA A 663 14.01 24.68 33.21
CA ALA A 663 14.44 26.06 33.04
C ALA A 663 14.95 26.35 31.61
N SER A 664 15.63 25.39 30.98
CA SER A 664 16.08 25.52 29.58
C SER A 664 14.94 25.63 28.57
N LEU A 665 13.74 25.15 28.92
CA LEU A 665 12.54 25.26 28.08
C LEU A 665 11.80 26.59 28.26
N LEU A 666 12.22 27.40 29.23
CA LEU A 666 11.64 28.70 29.53
C LEU A 666 12.53 29.84 28.99
N PRO A 667 11.96 30.99 28.61
CA PRO A 667 12.75 32.17 28.26
C PRO A 667 13.66 32.60 29.42
N ALA A 668 14.87 33.08 29.11
CA ALA A 668 15.85 33.52 30.12
C ALA A 668 15.27 34.56 31.09
N ALA A 669 14.45 35.49 30.58
CA ALA A 669 13.78 36.52 31.37
C ALA A 669 12.83 35.95 32.46
N ALA A 670 12.33 34.73 32.25
CA ALA A 670 11.42 34.06 33.15
C ALA A 670 12.14 33.27 34.27
N VAL A 671 13.47 33.19 34.24
CA VAL A 671 14.27 32.43 35.22
C VAL A 671 15.42 33.25 35.86
N PRO A 672 15.12 34.33 36.63
CA PRO A 672 16.15 35.17 37.25
C PRO A 672 17.04 34.40 38.25
N ALA A 673 16.52 33.34 38.87
CA ALA A 673 17.24 32.49 39.83
C ALA A 673 18.48 31.82 39.23
N LEU A 674 18.49 31.59 37.91
CA LEU A 674 19.62 30.99 37.17
C LEU A 674 20.42 32.01 36.35
N SER A 675 20.20 33.31 36.55
CA SER A 675 20.98 34.40 35.91
C SER A 675 22.50 34.31 36.17
N LYS A 676 22.92 33.57 37.20
CA LYS A 676 24.32 33.36 37.58
C LYS A 676 24.96 32.10 36.97
N VAL A 677 24.28 31.37 36.08
CA VAL A 677 24.80 30.14 35.45
C VAL A 677 26.17 30.37 34.78
N MET A 678 26.36 31.49 34.09
CA MET A 678 27.66 31.86 33.51
C MET A 678 28.76 32.04 34.57
N ALA A 679 28.43 32.65 35.71
CA ALA A 679 29.37 32.80 36.82
C ALA A 679 29.67 31.46 37.52
N GLN A 680 28.72 30.51 37.52
CA GLN A 680 28.95 29.14 37.99
C GLN A 680 29.88 28.38 37.03
N LEU A 681 29.62 28.43 35.72
CA LEU A 681 30.47 27.80 34.69
C LEU A 681 31.90 28.33 34.73
N ARG A 682 32.10 29.62 35.02
CA ARG A 682 33.42 30.24 35.19
C ARG A 682 34.14 29.77 36.47
N LYS A 683 33.41 29.38 37.53
CA LYS A 683 33.99 28.98 38.83
C LYS A 683 34.38 27.50 38.92
N LEU A 684 33.93 26.63 38.01
CA LEU A 684 34.23 25.19 38.02
C LEU A 684 35.70 24.85 37.78
N ASP A 685 36.26 23.96 38.59
CA ASP A 685 37.65 23.50 38.47
C ASP A 685 37.85 22.49 37.32
N SER A 686 39.07 22.42 36.80
CA SER A 686 39.48 21.41 35.81
C SER A 686 39.39 20.00 36.39
N GLY A 687 38.81 19.05 35.64
CA GLY A 687 38.53 17.68 36.10
C GLY A 687 37.18 17.50 36.82
N CYS A 688 36.31 18.52 36.83
CA CYS A 688 34.97 18.39 37.41
C CYS A 688 34.08 17.40 36.63
N PRO A 689 33.15 16.69 37.30
CA PRO A 689 32.23 15.77 36.64
C PRO A 689 31.41 16.43 35.52
N VAL A 690 31.29 15.75 34.37
CA VAL A 690 30.51 16.18 33.18
C VAL A 690 29.11 16.74 33.50
N PRO A 691 28.32 16.15 34.44
CA PRO A 691 27.01 16.69 34.79
C PRO A 691 27.01 18.15 35.28
N LEU A 692 28.09 18.61 35.94
CA LEU A 692 28.17 19.93 36.56
C LEU A 692 28.24 21.07 35.55
N TYR A 693 28.83 20.83 34.37
CA TYR A 693 28.88 21.83 33.30
C TYR A 693 27.95 21.52 32.12
N SER A 694 27.62 20.25 31.87
CA SER A 694 26.80 19.89 30.71
C SER A 694 25.35 20.40 30.79
N GLN A 695 24.73 20.39 31.96
CA GLN A 695 23.34 20.85 32.11
C GLN A 695 23.22 22.38 32.09
N PRO A 696 24.10 23.15 32.76
CA PRO A 696 24.07 24.60 32.64
C PRO A 696 24.46 25.10 31.24
N LEU A 697 25.37 24.42 30.54
CA LEU A 697 25.67 24.72 29.12
C LEU A 697 24.43 24.53 28.23
N GLU A 698 23.66 23.45 28.42
CA GLU A 698 22.40 23.25 27.69
C GLU A 698 21.40 24.40 27.93
N CYS A 699 21.31 24.93 29.16
CA CYS A 699 20.49 26.11 29.46
C CYS A 699 20.97 27.35 28.71
N VAL A 700 22.28 27.63 28.75
CA VAL A 700 22.86 28.80 28.09
C VAL A 700 22.67 28.73 26.57
N CYS A 701 22.82 27.54 25.98
CA CYS A 701 22.50 27.29 24.58
C CYS A 701 21.02 27.57 24.28
N ALA A 702 20.10 27.02 25.08
CA ALA A 702 18.66 27.22 24.88
C ALA A 702 18.22 28.68 25.04
N TRP A 703 18.93 29.47 25.85
CA TRP A 703 18.69 30.90 26.02
C TRP A 703 19.35 31.78 24.95
N GLY A 704 20.05 31.19 23.98
CA GLY A 704 20.75 31.95 22.93
C GLY A 704 21.97 32.73 23.45
N GLN A 705 22.49 32.36 24.62
CA GLN A 705 23.62 33.05 25.29
C GLN A 705 24.96 32.34 25.07
N LEU A 706 25.04 31.47 24.04
CA LEU A 706 26.23 30.67 23.75
C LEU A 706 27.48 31.51 23.46
N GLY A 707 27.33 32.72 22.89
CA GLY A 707 28.45 33.63 22.63
C GLY A 707 29.31 33.90 23.85
N GLY A 708 28.70 34.12 25.03
CA GLY A 708 29.45 34.37 26.26
C GLY A 708 30.22 33.14 26.78
N VAL A 709 29.80 31.92 26.42
CA VAL A 709 30.57 30.70 26.71
C VAL A 709 31.76 30.59 25.76
N LEU A 710 31.57 30.92 24.48
CA LEU A 710 32.66 30.90 23.50
C LEU A 710 33.73 31.93 23.85
N GLU A 711 33.34 33.14 24.27
CA GLU A 711 34.26 34.16 24.78
C GLU A 711 35.06 33.64 25.97
N LEU A 712 34.41 32.98 26.94
CA LEU A 712 35.07 32.38 28.09
C LEU A 712 36.07 31.28 27.70
N VAL A 713 35.71 30.45 26.71
CA VAL A 713 36.61 29.40 26.19
C VAL A 713 37.80 30.02 25.47
N VAL A 714 37.58 31.03 24.63
CA VAL A 714 38.64 31.77 23.93
C VAL A 714 39.57 32.46 24.93
N GLU A 715 39.03 33.08 25.98
CA GLU A 715 39.78 33.65 27.10
C GLU A 715 40.67 32.58 27.75
N TRP A 716 40.12 31.42 28.12
CA TRP A 716 40.90 30.35 28.74
C TRP A 716 41.97 29.71 27.83
N LEU A 717 41.74 29.65 26.52
CA LEU A 717 42.70 29.13 25.55
C LEU A 717 43.82 30.15 25.25
N THR A 718 43.52 31.44 25.18
CA THR A 718 44.51 32.49 24.84
C THR A 718 45.32 32.97 26.05
N GLU A 719 44.73 33.01 27.25
CA GLU A 719 45.41 33.40 28.49
C GLU A 719 46.48 32.36 28.92
N SER A 720 46.28 31.09 28.55
CA SER A 720 47.27 30.03 28.76
C SER A 720 48.53 30.20 27.89
N GLU A 721 48.39 30.72 26.65
CA GLU A 721 49.54 31.03 25.79
C GLU A 721 50.38 32.20 26.36
N ARG A 722 49.71 33.23 26.91
CA ARG A 722 50.40 34.39 27.53
C ARG A 722 51.26 33.99 28.73
N ARG A 723 50.81 33.03 29.54
CA ARG A 723 51.55 32.58 30.74
C ARG A 723 52.78 31.73 30.43
N GLU A 724 52.84 31.04 29.28
CA GLU A 724 54.09 30.38 28.85
C GLU A 724 55.16 31.40 28.46
N SER A 725 54.77 32.58 27.95
CA SER A 725 55.70 33.66 27.56
C SER A 725 56.20 34.56 28.70
N GLU A 726 55.49 34.68 29.83
CA GLU A 726 55.81 35.64 30.92
C GLU A 726 56.31 35.01 32.24
N SER A 727 56.99 33.86 32.19
CA SER A 727 57.47 33.12 33.39
C SER A 727 58.61 33.77 34.21
N ARG A 728 58.72 35.11 34.26
CA ARG A 728 59.60 35.83 35.20
C ARG A 728 58.97 37.12 35.74
N ARG A 729 58.00 37.02 36.67
CA ARG A 729 57.80 37.97 37.80
C ARG A 729 56.75 37.47 38.81
N VAL A 730 56.86 38.00 40.03
CA VAL A 730 56.29 37.54 41.31
C VAL A 730 54.75 37.51 41.33
N LYS A 731 54.21 36.47 41.99
CA LYS A 731 52.77 36.18 42.16
C LYS A 731 52.08 37.17 43.11
N PHE A 732 50.95 37.71 42.68
CA PHE A 732 49.81 38.07 43.54
C PHE A 732 48.63 37.16 43.15
N ASP A 733 47.90 36.65 44.14
CA ASP A 733 46.72 35.81 43.94
C ASP A 733 45.55 36.62 43.38
N ASP A 734 45.17 36.35 42.12
CA ASP A 734 43.96 36.85 41.47
C ASP A 734 43.08 35.64 41.07
N PRO A 735 41.74 35.68 41.20
CA PRO A 735 40.87 34.51 41.08
C PRO A 735 40.62 34.06 39.62
N ALA A 736 41.37 34.57 38.64
CA ALA A 736 41.29 34.20 37.22
C ALA A 736 42.45 33.27 36.83
N GLN A 737 42.37 32.00 37.22
CA GLN A 737 43.22 30.98 36.60
C GLN A 737 42.59 30.52 35.28
N ALA A 738 43.35 30.62 34.18
CA ALA A 738 42.97 30.08 32.88
C ALA A 738 42.79 28.55 32.98
N ARG A 739 41.67 28.02 32.46
CA ARG A 739 41.30 26.60 32.52
C ARG A 739 41.11 26.01 31.12
N PRO A 740 42.18 25.88 30.32
CA PRO A 740 42.07 25.50 28.91
C PRO A 740 41.50 24.08 28.70
N GLY A 741 41.83 23.13 29.57
CA GLY A 741 41.27 21.77 29.50
C GLY A 741 39.75 21.73 29.66
N LEU A 742 39.21 22.51 30.62
CA LEU A 742 37.77 22.63 30.82
C LEU A 742 37.09 23.38 29.65
N GLY A 743 37.79 24.35 29.05
CA GLY A 743 37.32 25.02 27.83
C GLY A 743 37.18 24.07 26.63
N LEU A 744 38.15 23.16 26.44
CA LEU A 744 38.07 22.11 25.42
C LEU A 744 36.94 21.11 25.70
N ASP A 745 36.72 20.74 26.96
CA ASP A 745 35.60 19.90 27.37
C ASP A 745 34.24 20.54 27.05
N TYR A 746 34.11 21.87 27.19
CA TYR A 746 32.91 22.61 26.84
C TYR A 746 32.67 22.56 25.32
N VAL A 747 33.69 22.82 24.51
CA VAL A 747 33.59 22.77 23.04
C VAL A 747 33.26 21.35 22.56
N ALA A 748 33.90 20.34 23.13
CA ALA A 748 33.62 18.95 22.81
C ALA A 748 32.16 18.59 23.10
N LEU A 749 31.62 19.02 24.25
CA LEU A 749 30.23 18.77 24.61
C LEU A 749 29.24 19.49 23.68
N LEU A 750 29.54 20.75 23.30
CA LEU A 750 28.75 21.54 22.37
C LEU A 750 28.63 20.86 21.01
N LEU A 751 29.71 20.25 20.51
CA LEU A 751 29.75 19.54 19.21
C LEU A 751 29.12 18.15 19.25
N GLN A 752 29.16 17.46 20.40
CA GLN A 752 28.66 16.09 20.53
C GLN A 752 27.13 15.98 20.63
N ARG A 753 26.44 16.97 21.22
CA ARG A 753 24.98 16.90 21.40
C ARG A 753 24.24 17.63 20.26
N PRO A 754 23.20 17.04 19.64
CA PRO A 754 22.50 17.65 18.50
C PRO A 754 21.96 19.05 18.80
N ARG A 755 21.28 19.26 19.94
CA ARG A 755 20.69 20.56 20.28
C ARG A 755 21.72 21.67 20.48
N THR A 756 22.81 21.39 21.19
CA THR A 756 23.87 22.38 21.42
C THR A 756 24.68 22.65 20.15
N ARG A 757 24.84 21.62 19.31
CA ARG A 757 25.48 21.76 18.00
C ARG A 757 24.66 22.64 17.08
N ASP A 758 23.34 22.47 17.06
CA ASP A 758 22.44 23.32 16.27
C ASP A 758 22.52 24.78 16.77
N CYS A 759 22.58 25.01 18.09
CA CYS A 759 22.82 26.35 18.66
C CYS A 759 24.17 26.95 18.25
N LEU A 760 25.24 26.15 18.23
CA LEU A 760 26.58 26.59 17.81
C LEU A 760 26.61 26.94 16.32
N LEU A 761 25.99 26.11 15.48
CA LEU A 761 25.92 26.33 14.03
C LEU A 761 24.97 27.46 13.63
N ALA A 762 24.07 27.86 14.53
CA ALA A 762 23.19 29.02 14.32
C ALA A 762 23.89 30.37 14.62
N LEU A 763 25.09 30.38 15.20
CA LEU A 763 25.83 31.60 15.45
C LEU A 763 26.45 32.14 14.15
N PRO A 764 26.50 33.48 13.99
CA PRO A 764 27.17 34.08 12.85
C PRO A 764 28.70 33.85 12.89
N LEU A 765 29.32 33.85 11.70
CA LEU A 765 30.71 33.42 11.50
C LEU A 765 31.72 34.29 12.27
N ASP A 766 31.41 35.57 12.47
CA ASP A 766 32.18 36.52 13.26
C ASP A 766 32.33 36.08 14.74
N GLN A 767 31.29 35.49 15.34
CA GLN A 767 31.36 34.96 16.71
C GLN A 767 32.11 33.62 16.81
N LEU A 768 32.20 32.86 15.72
CA LEU A 768 32.92 31.58 15.67
C LEU A 768 34.41 31.74 15.33
N THR A 769 34.77 32.81 14.60
CA THR A 769 36.14 33.06 14.12
C THR A 769 37.18 33.12 15.25
N PRO A 770 36.95 33.79 16.40
CA PRO A 770 37.89 33.82 17.52
C PRO A 770 38.16 32.44 18.12
N LEU A 771 37.14 31.58 18.20
CA LEU A 771 37.28 30.20 18.67
C LEU A 771 38.12 29.37 17.71
N LEU A 772 37.88 29.50 16.39
CA LEU A 772 38.66 28.80 15.37
C LEU A 772 40.14 29.21 15.39
N GLN A 773 40.41 30.51 15.55
CA GLN A 773 41.76 31.04 15.71
C GLN A 773 42.43 30.49 16.97
N ALA A 774 41.78 30.56 18.14
CA ALA A 774 42.31 30.04 19.39
C ALA A 774 42.56 28.52 19.34
N LEU A 775 41.70 27.74 18.70
CA LEU A 775 41.90 26.30 18.51
C LEU A 775 43.03 25.99 17.51
N SER A 776 43.25 26.85 16.50
CA SER A 776 44.33 26.65 15.51
C SER A 776 45.72 26.94 16.06
N THR A 777 45.83 27.82 17.06
CA THR A 777 47.10 28.17 17.71
C THR A 777 47.42 27.28 18.92
N TRP A 778 46.41 26.61 19.48
CA TRP A 778 46.53 25.75 20.65
C TRP A 778 47.48 24.57 20.45
N LYS A 779 48.61 24.58 21.16
CA LYS A 779 49.58 23.47 21.21
C LYS A 779 49.30 22.57 22.41
N VAL A 780 49.23 21.26 22.18
CA VAL A 780 49.03 20.26 23.23
C VAL A 780 50.24 20.30 24.20
N PRO A 781 50.04 20.55 25.51
CA PRO A 781 51.13 20.38 26.48
C PRO A 781 51.54 18.91 26.54
N ALA A 782 52.85 18.64 26.49
CA ALA A 782 53.39 17.28 26.60
C ALA A 782 52.92 16.61 27.90
N PRO A 783 52.53 15.32 27.89
CA PRO A 783 51.96 14.68 29.07
C PRO A 783 53.04 14.47 30.14
N THR A 784 53.02 15.28 31.19
CA THR A 784 53.56 14.86 32.49
C THR A 784 52.58 13.86 33.08
N GLY A 785 53.06 12.63 33.27
CA GLY A 785 52.23 11.46 33.52
C GLY A 785 51.29 11.62 34.72
N GLN A 786 49.99 11.49 34.46
CA GLN A 786 48.98 10.77 35.26
C GLN A 786 47.55 11.14 34.82
N TYR A 787 47.18 10.94 33.54
CA TYR A 787 45.77 10.76 33.14
C TYR A 787 45.70 9.91 31.86
N PRO A 788 44.83 8.89 31.76
CA PRO A 788 44.73 8.07 30.57
C PRO A 788 43.99 8.80 29.45
N CYS A 789 44.69 9.11 28.36
CA CYS A 789 44.09 9.51 27.09
C CYS A 789 43.28 8.35 26.49
N THR A 790 41.95 8.40 26.59
CA THR A 790 41.03 7.48 25.89
C THR A 790 40.23 8.15 24.77
N PHE A 791 40.68 9.28 24.23
CA PHE A 791 40.06 9.91 23.07
C PHE A 791 41.03 9.90 21.89
N LEU A 792 40.70 9.06 20.89
CA LEU A 792 41.25 8.95 19.52
C LEU A 792 41.66 7.51 19.15
N ARG A 793 40.79 6.53 19.36
CA ARG A 793 40.71 5.32 18.50
C ARG A 793 39.29 4.78 18.53
N GLY A 794 38.54 5.01 17.45
CA GLY A 794 37.28 4.29 17.22
C GLY A 794 36.22 5.09 16.49
N SER A 795 36.35 5.23 15.17
CA SER A 795 35.23 5.22 14.20
C SER A 795 35.77 5.51 12.79
N ALA A 796 36.50 4.54 12.25
CA ALA A 796 36.65 4.36 10.82
C ALA A 796 36.63 2.84 10.56
N ARG A 797 35.41 2.29 10.56
CA ARG A 797 34.96 1.09 9.84
C ARG A 797 33.46 0.97 10.00
#